data_AF-A0A1F3C2B7-F1
#
_entry.id   AF-A0A1F3C2B7-F1
#
_cell.length_a   1.000
_cell.length_b   1.000
_cell.length_c   1.000
_cell.angle_alpha   90.00
_cell.angle_beta   90.00
_cell.angle_gamma   90.00
#
_symmetry.space_group_name_H-M   'P 1'
#
loop_
_entity.id
_entity.type
_entity.pdbx_description
1 polymer ?
#
loop_
_entity_poly.entity_id
_entity_poly.type
_entity_poly.pdbx_seq_one_letter_code
_entity_poly.pdbx_strand_id
1 'polypeptide(L)'
;MKINKNMYVKGLSQLINLSTYVNCVRLFFLFSVLFVSSCTKQTTLEFVSDNLNDEKIYFFDYNSAYMSGFIVPSIKTDNIEDFKVKFKVNNFEENTLYYKVYFQNESYKFPELDEKDEYNKLSAENFYGSWEESFSDFDSLKVTSKENFTVETLFRISGNPRNEKKYYGKNWHKTTVFDKEINKKISQIKNDPKWYKAIEEKAKANNLTVDDQLKRDARWMLAENPNNKWMRNPRVGKYSILIVITNKQGLDEIPEYIKNISIMPENGFINPFYYFLYGDGKNNKNIKHLFINEFVTVKANVPLNNGIYVNYSADNFKSNEYFNKYVNSNDDLYKNATLQIHWTKRAKQEPIMNIPIHADFFGKGYTKKEYEENRKKYNDLRVETYFTNTLYPGRTFGYDENIKAVWFKNPGNTSEEFVKEDVGFKSRHGLTFGTYTFKIKMAELLTKDNVWTGLTNAVWMINETLEEWNRRRICTDEGYMPFYGAGKGETRVPQISYSEIDFEIVKAAEIWPRLSYKDQKERIEPESNSDKVMIACTNWDMACPQPENFDIGLRHIKYLDKVFNIHRWDEYYNALTLKTPAKDDDLFGGEYYYFQLEWKPTEIIWRVGHEKNKLNVVGYMNDKVTSIPNNQMLFIITQEFHFSKWWPKSPFNQEDIPFSKEDLKGYLYSVEIE
;
A
#
# COMPACT_ATOMS: atom_id res chain seq x y z
N MET A 1 -32.80 45.83 -39.44
CA MET A 1 -34.05 46.23 -38.74
C MET A 1 -33.79 46.04 -37.24
N LYS A 2 -33.07 46.92 -36.53
CA LYS A 2 -33.55 48.14 -35.81
C LYS A 2 -34.78 47.78 -34.95
N ILE A 3 -34.74 47.70 -33.62
CA ILE A 3 -34.64 48.76 -32.56
C ILE A 3 -34.66 47.98 -31.22
N ASN A 4 -33.78 48.09 -30.21
CA ASN A 4 -33.26 49.19 -29.38
C ASN A 4 -34.28 49.77 -28.35
N LYS A 5 -34.04 49.61 -27.04
CA LYS A 5 -33.88 50.76 -26.10
C LYS A 5 -33.79 50.38 -24.62
N ASN A 6 -32.71 50.86 -24.02
CA ASN A 6 -32.54 51.24 -22.63
C ASN A 6 -33.48 52.39 -22.21
N MET A 7 -33.74 52.51 -20.91
CA MET A 7 -33.86 53.78 -20.18
C MET A 7 -33.05 53.63 -18.88
N TYR A 8 -31.91 54.30 -18.58
CA TYR A 8 -31.61 55.74 -18.43
C TYR A 8 -32.51 56.40 -17.35
N VAL A 9 -32.09 57.22 -16.38
CA VAL A 9 -30.87 58.04 -16.18
C VAL A 9 -30.85 58.58 -14.72
N LYS A 10 -29.64 58.96 -14.24
CA LYS A 10 -29.26 60.17 -13.43
C LYS A 10 -29.94 60.41 -12.05
N GLY A 11 -29.24 60.86 -11.01
CA GLY A 11 -27.87 61.38 -10.89
C GLY A 11 -27.83 62.59 -9.94
N LEU A 12 -26.68 62.76 -9.26
CA LEU A 12 -26.15 63.98 -8.63
C LEU A 12 -26.95 64.60 -7.44
N SER A 13 -26.37 65.25 -6.43
CA SER A 13 -25.00 65.47 -5.94
C SER A 13 -25.09 66.48 -4.78
N GLN A 14 -24.06 66.52 -3.90
CA GLN A 14 -23.61 67.69 -3.10
C GLN A 14 -24.50 68.14 -1.91
N LEU A 15 -24.03 68.72 -0.80
CA LEU A 15 -22.74 69.00 -0.13
C LEU A 15 -23.08 69.76 1.19
N ILE A 16 -22.20 69.68 2.21
CA ILE A 16 -21.77 70.80 3.11
C ILE A 16 -22.59 71.16 4.40
N ASN A 17 -21.96 70.79 5.54
CA ASN A 17 -21.49 71.60 6.70
C ASN A 17 -22.35 72.11 7.90
N LEU A 18 -21.70 71.87 9.06
CA LEU A 18 -21.49 72.67 10.30
C LEU A 18 -22.69 73.04 11.20
N SER A 19 -22.73 72.49 12.43
CA SER A 19 -22.25 73.05 13.74
C SER A 19 -23.39 73.73 14.52
N THR A 20 -23.70 73.43 15.79
CA THR A 20 -23.08 74.03 16.99
C THR A 20 -23.76 73.49 18.29
N TYR A 21 -22.94 73.21 19.32
CA TYR A 21 -23.06 73.56 20.76
C TYR A 21 -24.39 73.39 21.56
N VAL A 22 -24.36 72.70 22.73
CA VAL A 22 -24.19 73.26 24.11
C VAL A 22 -24.40 72.15 25.18
N ASN A 23 -23.48 72.17 26.16
CA ASN A 23 -23.40 71.35 27.39
C ASN A 23 -24.51 71.61 28.43
N CYS A 24 -24.79 70.62 29.29
CA CYS A 24 -24.97 70.88 30.72
C CYS A 24 -24.78 69.62 31.63
N VAL A 25 -23.63 69.60 32.32
CA VAL A 25 -23.41 69.35 33.78
C VAL A 25 -23.91 68.00 34.37
N ARG A 26 -23.00 67.03 34.57
CA ARG A 26 -22.24 66.69 35.82
C ARG A 26 -23.10 66.22 37.01
N LEU A 27 -22.87 64.98 37.46
CA LEU A 27 -22.20 64.59 38.72
C LEU A 27 -22.78 63.25 39.24
N PHE A 28 -22.05 62.14 39.15
CA PHE A 28 -22.03 61.13 40.22
C PHE A 28 -20.73 60.33 40.11
N PHE A 29 -19.81 60.67 41.02
CA PHE A 29 -18.89 59.80 41.75
C PHE A 29 -18.22 58.63 41.02
N LEU A 30 -16.90 58.76 40.91
CA LEU A 30 -15.94 57.84 41.55
C LEU A 30 -16.46 56.40 41.77
N PHE A 31 -16.43 55.60 40.73
CA PHE A 31 -15.95 54.22 40.86
C PHE A 31 -14.79 54.05 39.88
N SER A 32 -13.63 54.39 40.40
CA SER A 32 -12.36 53.75 40.07
C SER A 32 -12.49 52.23 40.25
N VAL A 33 -13.19 51.56 39.33
CA VAL A 33 -12.88 50.17 39.01
C VAL A 33 -11.70 50.25 38.06
N LEU A 34 -10.53 50.01 38.64
CA LEU A 34 -9.38 49.45 37.99
C LEU A 34 -9.84 48.33 37.03
N PHE A 35 -10.20 48.67 35.80
CA PHE A 35 -9.99 47.78 34.66
C PHE A 35 -8.48 47.80 34.41
N VAL A 36 -7.73 47.22 35.35
CA VAL A 36 -6.55 46.47 34.98
C VAL A 36 -7.13 45.31 34.18
N SER A 37 -7.36 45.52 32.89
CA SER A 37 -7.26 44.44 31.93
C SER A 37 -5.83 43.94 32.11
N SER A 38 -5.65 43.02 33.05
CA SER A 38 -4.51 42.14 33.03
C SER A 38 -4.63 41.45 31.68
N CYS A 39 -3.93 42.00 30.68
CA CYS A 39 -3.57 41.26 29.50
C CYS A 39 -2.68 40.14 30.01
N THR A 40 -3.30 39.08 30.54
CA THR A 40 -2.65 37.79 30.69
C THR A 40 -2.25 37.41 29.28
N LYS A 41 -0.97 37.61 28.97
CA LYS A 41 -0.44 37.31 27.65
C LYS A 41 -0.65 35.81 27.46
N GLN A 42 -1.54 35.44 26.53
CA GLN A 42 -1.85 34.05 26.27
C GLN A 42 -0.59 33.34 25.77
N THR A 43 -0.35 32.13 26.28
CA THR A 43 0.71 31.27 25.76
C THR A 43 0.44 30.98 24.29
N THR A 44 1.44 31.24 23.45
CA THR A 44 1.37 30.96 22.02
C THR A 44 2.56 30.11 21.60
N LEU A 45 2.31 29.25 20.62
CA LEU A 45 3.33 28.47 19.92
C LEU A 45 3.48 29.03 18.52
N GLU A 46 4.73 29.21 18.09
CA GLU A 46 5.05 29.69 16.76
C GLU A 46 6.03 28.71 16.12
N PHE A 47 5.73 28.28 14.89
CA PHE A 47 6.65 27.43 14.14
C PHE A 47 7.81 28.28 13.62
N VAL A 48 9.05 27.84 13.88
CA VAL A 48 10.27 28.56 13.43
C VAL A 48 10.91 27.86 12.24
N SER A 49 10.61 26.57 12.03
CA SER A 49 11.23 25.64 11.07
C SER A 49 12.71 25.34 11.32
N ASP A 50 13.12 24.10 11.03
CA ASP A 50 14.48 23.79 10.59
C ASP A 50 14.45 22.49 9.78
N ASN A 51 15.04 22.45 8.59
CA ASN A 51 15.02 21.34 7.61
C ASN A 51 13.67 20.73 7.16
N LEU A 52 12.53 21.16 7.69
CA LEU A 52 11.19 20.82 7.16
C LEU A 52 10.85 21.70 5.95
N ASN A 53 10.29 21.08 4.91
CA ASN A 53 9.86 21.76 3.69
C ASN A 53 8.70 20.96 3.11
N ASP A 54 7.53 21.57 3.06
CA ASP A 54 6.27 21.01 2.56
C ASP A 54 6.32 20.70 1.05
N GLU A 55 7.16 21.42 0.29
CA GLU A 55 7.45 21.12 -1.11
C GLU A 55 8.46 19.99 -1.30
N LYS A 56 9.21 19.61 -0.25
CA LYS A 56 10.25 18.57 -0.37
C LYS A 56 9.62 17.17 -0.37
N ILE A 57 10.02 16.41 -1.37
CA ILE A 57 9.70 14.99 -1.51
C ILE A 57 10.85 14.16 -0.92
N TYR A 58 10.50 13.25 -0.02
CA TYR A 58 11.39 12.25 0.55
C TYR A 58 11.08 10.89 -0.05
N PHE A 59 12.10 10.09 -0.33
CA PHE A 59 11.94 8.76 -0.93
C PHE A 59 12.31 7.66 0.06
N PHE A 60 11.61 6.53 -0.01
CA PHE A 60 12.01 5.34 0.73
C PHE A 60 13.43 4.88 0.38
N ASP A 61 14.23 4.65 1.41
CA ASP A 61 15.54 4.00 1.29
C ASP A 61 15.38 2.47 1.29
N TYR A 62 15.63 1.84 0.14
CA TYR A 62 15.52 0.40 -0.02
C TYR A 62 16.71 -0.39 0.52
N ASN A 63 17.79 0.26 0.96
CA ASN A 63 18.98 -0.42 1.43
C ASN A 63 18.69 -1.23 2.69
N SER A 64 18.80 -2.56 2.61
CA SER A 64 18.48 -3.47 3.72
C SER A 64 17.06 -3.33 4.31
N ALA A 65 16.17 -2.56 3.66
CA ALA A 65 14.81 -2.29 4.15
C ALA A 65 13.95 -3.55 4.24
N TYR A 66 14.29 -4.60 3.49
CA TYR A 66 13.64 -5.91 3.63
C TYR A 66 13.83 -6.50 5.03
N MET A 67 14.99 -6.23 5.65
CA MET A 67 15.32 -6.75 6.99
C MET A 67 14.88 -5.80 8.11
N SER A 68 14.99 -4.48 7.90
CA SER A 68 14.81 -3.46 8.93
C SER A 68 13.49 -2.70 8.87
N GLY A 69 12.78 -2.72 7.72
CA GLY A 69 11.72 -1.77 7.41
C GLY A 69 12.26 -0.44 6.89
N PHE A 70 11.38 0.39 6.34
CA PHE A 70 11.74 1.74 5.87
C PHE A 70 11.82 2.76 7.02
N ILE A 71 12.68 3.76 6.82
CA ILE A 71 12.86 4.93 7.69
C ILE A 71 12.93 6.16 6.78
N VAL A 72 12.28 7.25 7.20
CA VAL A 72 12.30 8.55 6.52
C VAL A 72 12.51 9.66 7.57
N PRO A 73 13.49 10.55 7.41
CA PRO A 73 14.46 10.59 6.31
C PRO A 73 15.56 9.54 6.49
N SER A 74 16.40 9.35 5.48
CA SER A 74 17.60 8.52 5.57
C SER A 74 18.84 9.28 5.09
N ILE A 75 20.00 9.02 5.71
CA ILE A 75 21.28 9.62 5.28
C ILE A 75 21.58 9.27 3.83
N LYS A 76 21.25 8.05 3.40
CA LYS A 76 21.59 7.55 2.06
C LYS A 76 20.76 8.21 0.97
N THR A 77 19.49 8.46 1.23
CA THR A 77 18.56 9.02 0.23
C THR A 77 18.46 10.55 0.34
N ASP A 78 18.45 11.08 1.57
CA ASP A 78 18.08 12.47 1.86
C ASP A 78 19.23 13.32 2.43
N ASN A 79 20.39 12.70 2.70
CA ASN A 79 21.57 13.33 3.31
C ASN A 79 21.30 13.97 4.69
N ILE A 80 20.28 13.50 5.41
CA ILE A 80 19.96 13.86 6.79
C ILE A 80 19.51 12.60 7.54
N GLU A 81 19.78 12.54 8.85
CA GLU A 81 19.36 11.41 9.68
C GLU A 81 17.94 11.58 10.23
N ASP A 82 17.59 12.81 10.63
CA ASP A 82 16.34 13.12 11.32
C ASP A 82 15.66 14.36 10.75
N PHE A 83 14.34 14.39 10.87
CA PHE A 83 13.58 15.62 10.79
C PHE A 83 13.85 16.46 12.04
N LYS A 84 14.12 17.73 11.82
CA LYS A 84 14.37 18.69 12.88
C LYS A 84 13.14 19.57 13.04
N VAL A 85 12.65 19.74 14.25
CA VAL A 85 11.50 20.60 14.52
C VAL A 85 11.95 21.71 15.44
N LYS A 86 11.81 22.95 14.98
CA LYS A 86 11.99 24.15 15.81
C LYS A 86 10.68 24.90 15.98
N PHE A 87 10.36 25.20 17.22
CA PHE A 87 9.22 26.03 17.57
C PHE A 87 9.56 26.96 18.73
N LYS A 88 8.90 28.10 18.75
CA LYS A 88 9.05 29.12 19.78
C LYS A 88 7.85 29.06 20.70
N VAL A 89 8.13 29.13 22.00
CA VAL A 89 7.13 29.23 23.06
C VAL A 89 7.16 30.67 23.56
N ASN A 90 6.02 31.35 23.54
CA ASN A 90 5.89 32.72 24.02
C ASN A 90 4.93 32.76 25.22
N ASN A 91 5.21 33.64 26.18
CA ASN A 91 4.34 33.97 27.31
C ASN A 91 3.95 32.72 28.15
N PHE A 92 4.89 32.21 28.92
CA PHE A 92 4.65 31.10 29.86
C PHE A 92 5.01 31.50 31.29
N GLU A 93 4.20 31.09 32.28
CA GLU A 93 4.36 31.54 33.66
C GLU A 93 5.20 30.57 34.49
N GLU A 94 5.08 29.28 34.20
CA GLU A 94 5.71 28.18 34.94
C GLU A 94 7.16 28.00 34.54
N ASN A 95 7.96 27.49 35.48
CA ASN A 95 9.41 27.30 35.28
C ASN A 95 9.74 25.99 34.55
N THR A 96 8.78 25.06 34.50
CA THR A 96 8.92 23.77 33.83
C THR A 96 7.70 23.53 32.96
N LEU A 97 7.98 23.10 31.74
CA LEU A 97 7.03 22.75 30.71
C LEU A 97 7.23 21.30 30.28
N TYR A 98 6.26 20.74 29.60
CA TYR A 98 6.32 19.41 29.03
C TYR A 98 5.86 19.47 27.58
N TYR A 99 6.57 18.83 26.66
CA TYR A 99 6.19 18.84 25.25
C TYR A 99 6.28 17.46 24.61
N LYS A 100 5.54 17.30 23.52
CA LYS A 100 5.59 16.11 22.66
C LYS A 100 5.27 16.48 21.22
N VAL A 101 5.88 15.75 20.29
CA VAL A 101 5.62 15.85 18.86
C VAL A 101 4.93 14.58 18.39
N TYR A 102 3.84 14.75 17.64
CA TYR A 102 3.15 13.69 16.92
C TYR A 102 3.21 13.97 15.42
N PHE A 103 3.20 12.92 14.61
CA PHE A 103 3.04 13.01 13.15
C PHE A 103 1.92 12.09 12.68
N GLN A 104 1.31 12.40 11.55
CA GLN A 104 0.28 11.57 10.93
C GLN A 104 0.37 11.63 9.39
N ASN A 105 0.12 10.51 8.72
CA ASN A 105 -0.13 10.48 7.28
C ASN A 105 -1.54 11.00 6.97
N GLU A 106 -1.64 12.03 6.14
CA GLU A 106 -2.89 12.70 5.79
C GLU A 106 -3.50 12.18 4.47
N SER A 107 -2.69 11.62 3.57
CA SER A 107 -3.16 11.15 2.26
C SER A 107 -4.09 9.93 2.34
N TYR A 108 -3.82 9.01 3.27
CA TYR A 108 -4.54 7.74 3.38
C TYR A 108 -5.08 7.55 4.80
N LYS A 109 -5.86 8.53 5.27
CA LYS A 109 -6.46 8.55 6.59
C LYS A 109 -7.98 8.43 6.56
N PHE A 110 -8.53 7.94 7.67
CA PHE A 110 -9.91 8.22 8.04
C PHE A 110 -9.96 9.60 8.73
N PRO A 111 -11.00 10.42 8.47
CA PRO A 111 -11.24 11.64 9.23
C PRO A 111 -11.32 11.34 10.73
N GLU A 112 -10.83 12.25 11.58
CA GLU A 112 -10.87 12.10 13.04
C GLU A 112 -12.29 12.15 13.60
N LEU A 113 -13.20 12.82 12.89
CA LEU A 113 -14.62 12.93 13.20
C LEU A 113 -15.48 12.15 12.20
N ASP A 114 -16.59 11.58 12.66
CA ASP A 114 -17.58 10.97 11.80
C ASP A 114 -18.62 12.00 11.30
N GLU A 115 -19.65 11.54 10.60
CA GLU A 115 -20.72 12.42 10.06
C GLU A 115 -21.56 13.12 11.14
N LYS A 116 -21.41 12.74 12.41
CA LYS A 116 -22.11 13.32 13.58
C LYS A 116 -21.21 14.21 14.43
N ASP A 117 -20.00 14.53 13.94
CA ASP A 117 -18.96 15.23 14.69
C ASP A 117 -18.52 14.48 15.97
N GLU A 118 -18.68 13.15 16.00
CA GLU A 118 -18.19 12.27 17.08
C GLU A 118 -16.87 11.61 16.69
N TYR A 119 -16.17 10.99 17.64
CA TYR A 119 -14.92 10.26 17.35
C TYR A 119 -15.13 9.16 16.30
N ASN A 120 -14.50 9.32 15.14
CA ASN A 120 -14.44 8.25 14.17
C ASN A 120 -13.44 7.19 14.63
N LYS A 121 -13.94 6.05 15.08
CA LYS A 121 -13.11 4.93 15.56
C LYS A 121 -12.13 4.40 14.50
N LEU A 122 -12.44 4.55 13.21
CA LEU A 122 -11.53 4.13 12.14
C LEU A 122 -10.28 5.01 12.05
N SER A 123 -10.31 6.23 12.58
CA SER A 123 -9.12 7.09 12.66
C SER A 123 -8.00 6.51 13.55
N ALA A 124 -8.33 5.52 14.39
CA ALA A 124 -7.34 4.71 15.11
C ALA A 124 -6.44 3.87 14.18
N GLU A 125 -6.89 3.59 12.95
CA GLU A 125 -6.12 2.87 11.93
C GLU A 125 -5.15 3.77 11.15
N ASN A 126 -5.24 5.10 11.32
CA ASN A 126 -4.35 6.05 10.68
C ASN A 126 -2.89 5.74 11.02
N PHE A 127 -1.99 6.07 10.09
CA PHE A 127 -0.56 5.94 10.35
C PHE A 127 -0.07 7.19 11.07
N TYR A 128 0.11 7.08 12.38
CA TYR A 128 0.61 8.17 13.23
C TYR A 128 1.65 7.66 14.22
N GLY A 129 2.50 8.57 14.67
CA GLY A 129 3.62 8.28 15.56
C GLY A 129 4.06 9.50 16.36
N SER A 130 5.20 9.36 17.05
CA SER A 130 5.87 10.43 17.79
C SER A 130 7.39 10.33 17.54
N TRP A 131 8.22 10.46 18.58
CA TRP A 131 9.61 10.04 18.52
C TRP A 131 9.75 8.53 18.27
N GLU A 132 10.91 8.13 17.74
CA GLU A 132 11.18 6.73 17.39
C GLU A 132 11.07 5.78 18.59
N GLU A 133 11.44 6.26 19.78
CA GLU A 133 11.16 5.60 21.04
C GLU A 133 9.72 5.93 21.49
N SER A 134 8.70 5.33 20.86
CA SER A 134 7.29 5.69 21.11
C SER A 134 6.79 5.46 22.55
N PHE A 135 7.58 4.82 23.42
CA PHE A 135 7.31 4.63 24.85
C PHE A 135 7.59 5.87 25.70
N SER A 136 8.35 6.83 25.17
CA SER A 136 8.66 8.08 25.86
C SER A 136 7.38 8.87 26.14
N ASP A 137 7.26 9.39 27.36
CA ASP A 137 6.18 10.31 27.77
C ASP A 137 6.42 11.69 27.13
N PHE A 138 5.95 12.79 27.72
CA PHE A 138 6.34 14.14 27.34
C PHE A 138 7.73 14.48 27.90
N ASP A 139 8.56 15.13 27.09
CA ASP A 139 9.87 15.61 27.52
C ASP A 139 9.72 16.88 28.37
N SER A 140 10.49 16.97 29.45
CA SER A 140 10.52 18.16 30.29
C SER A 140 11.38 19.27 29.69
N LEU A 141 10.87 20.49 29.69
CA LEU A 141 11.56 21.71 29.27
C LEU A 141 11.75 22.62 30.47
N LYS A 142 13.00 23.01 30.74
CA LYS A 142 13.27 24.10 31.69
C LYS A 142 13.14 25.43 30.96
N VAL A 143 12.26 26.29 31.47
CA VAL A 143 12.03 27.60 30.87
C VAL A 143 13.25 28.49 31.11
N THR A 144 13.93 28.87 30.03
CA THR A 144 15.13 29.72 30.07
C THR A 144 14.81 31.21 30.03
N SER A 145 13.63 31.58 29.54
CA SER A 145 13.10 32.95 29.52
C SER A 145 11.57 32.90 29.54
N LYS A 146 10.95 33.74 30.38
CA LYS A 146 9.48 33.82 30.52
C LYS A 146 8.81 34.60 29.40
N GLU A 147 9.58 35.39 28.64
CA GLU A 147 9.04 36.11 27.48
C GLU A 147 8.94 35.19 26.28
N ASN A 148 10.05 34.56 25.91
CA ASN A 148 10.10 33.58 24.83
C ASN A 148 11.37 32.73 24.88
N PHE A 149 11.26 31.48 24.42
CA PHE A 149 12.41 30.60 24.17
C PHE A 149 12.10 29.66 23.01
N THR A 150 13.15 29.10 22.40
CA THR A 150 13.04 28.14 21.27
C THR A 150 13.31 26.73 21.77
N VAL A 151 12.50 25.79 21.29
CA VAL A 151 12.66 24.36 21.52
C VAL A 151 13.05 23.71 20.20
N GLU A 152 13.96 22.76 20.29
CA GLU A 152 14.45 21.96 19.16
C GLU A 152 14.31 20.48 19.51
N THR A 153 13.79 19.68 18.58
CA THR A 153 13.67 18.23 18.74
C THR A 153 13.88 17.52 17.40
N LEU A 154 14.17 16.22 17.47
CA LEU A 154 14.49 15.37 16.32
C LEU A 154 13.54 14.18 16.29
N PHE A 155 13.12 13.76 15.10
CA PHE A 155 12.32 12.55 14.93
C PHE A 155 12.45 11.95 13.52
N ARG A 156 11.99 10.70 13.37
CA ARG A 156 11.89 9.99 12.09
C ARG A 156 10.53 9.34 11.93
N ILE A 157 10.08 9.24 10.69
CA ILE A 157 8.98 8.38 10.30
C ILE A 157 9.55 6.98 10.08
N SER A 158 9.15 6.02 10.91
CA SER A 158 9.60 4.62 10.79
C SER A 158 8.41 3.66 10.91
N GLY A 159 8.59 2.44 10.42
CA GLY A 159 7.55 1.42 10.52
C GLY A 159 7.21 1.02 11.96
N ASN A 160 5.99 0.53 12.18
CA ASN A 160 5.38 0.32 13.50
C ASN A 160 5.64 1.49 14.50
N PRO A 161 5.23 2.72 14.15
CA PRO A 161 5.57 3.92 14.91
C PRO A 161 4.92 4.01 16.30
N ARG A 162 3.97 3.13 16.59
CA ARG A 162 3.29 3.00 17.89
C ARG A 162 3.83 1.86 18.74
N ASN A 163 4.84 1.11 18.29
CA ASN A 163 5.34 -0.08 18.99
C ASN A 163 4.21 -1.09 19.31
N GLU A 164 3.30 -1.35 18.37
CA GLU A 164 2.20 -2.29 18.60
C GLU A 164 2.75 -3.71 18.79
N LYS A 165 2.34 -4.36 19.88
CA LYS A 165 2.83 -5.69 20.29
C LYS A 165 2.65 -6.77 19.23
N LYS A 166 1.63 -6.67 18.37
CA LYS A 166 1.39 -7.64 17.28
C LYS A 166 2.51 -7.70 16.24
N TYR A 167 3.38 -6.69 16.17
CA TYR A 167 4.54 -6.67 15.27
C TYR A 167 5.85 -7.00 15.98
N TYR A 168 5.80 -7.33 17.28
CA TYR A 168 6.95 -7.86 18.00
C TYR A 168 6.99 -9.36 17.76
N GLY A 169 8.14 -9.85 17.32
CA GLY A 169 8.25 -11.25 16.96
C GLY A 169 9.64 -11.61 16.50
N LYS A 170 9.92 -12.90 16.37
CA LYS A 170 11.10 -13.37 15.65
C LYS A 170 11.16 -12.71 14.27
N ASN A 171 12.25 -11.99 13.99
CA ASN A 171 12.48 -11.39 12.68
C ASN A 171 13.03 -12.45 11.71
N TRP A 172 12.14 -13.05 10.92
CA TRP A 172 12.49 -14.06 9.91
C TRP A 172 13.32 -13.52 8.73
N HIS A 173 13.40 -12.20 8.56
CA HIS A 173 14.29 -11.59 7.58
C HIS A 173 15.71 -11.40 8.08
N LYS A 174 15.93 -11.46 9.41
CA LYS A 174 17.26 -11.41 10.03
C LYS A 174 17.84 -12.80 10.31
N THR A 175 17.03 -13.87 10.19
CA THR A 175 17.43 -15.23 10.56
C THR A 175 18.65 -15.79 9.84
N THR A 176 18.91 -15.33 8.62
CA THR A 176 20.05 -15.74 7.80
C THR A 176 21.32 -14.91 8.03
N VAL A 177 21.30 -13.92 8.93
CA VAL A 177 22.45 -13.00 9.19
C VAL A 177 22.83 -12.94 10.68
N PHE A 178 22.39 -13.90 11.51
CA PHE A 178 22.67 -13.87 12.94
C PHE A 178 24.08 -14.31 13.34
N ASP A 179 24.85 -15.03 12.51
CA ASP A 179 26.15 -15.54 12.98
C ASP A 179 27.14 -14.41 13.30
N LYS A 180 27.12 -13.31 12.53
CA LYS A 180 27.99 -12.16 12.78
C LYS A 180 27.59 -11.39 14.05
N GLU A 181 26.29 -11.19 14.28
CA GLU A 181 25.78 -10.47 15.47
C GLU A 181 25.82 -11.34 16.73
N ILE A 182 25.59 -12.65 16.61
CA ILE A 182 25.84 -13.63 17.68
C ILE A 182 27.31 -13.55 18.07
N ASN A 183 28.23 -13.59 17.10
CA ASN A 183 29.66 -13.50 17.39
C ASN A 183 30.03 -12.15 18.03
N LYS A 184 29.45 -11.03 17.57
CA LYS A 184 29.63 -9.71 18.19
C LYS A 184 29.11 -9.67 19.63
N LYS A 185 27.93 -10.25 19.90
CA LYS A 185 27.34 -10.31 21.24
C LYS A 185 28.13 -11.25 22.16
N ILE A 186 28.61 -12.38 21.65
CA ILE A 186 29.55 -13.26 22.36
C ILE A 186 30.82 -12.50 22.72
N SER A 187 31.40 -11.71 21.80
CA SER A 187 32.56 -10.87 22.09
C SER A 187 32.26 -9.83 23.16
N GLN A 188 31.09 -9.19 23.14
CA GLN A 188 30.65 -8.25 24.19
C GLN A 188 30.55 -8.94 25.56
N ILE A 189 29.93 -10.12 25.63
CA ILE A 189 29.81 -10.90 26.87
C ILE A 189 31.18 -11.33 27.38
N LYS A 190 32.08 -11.78 26.50
CA LYS A 190 33.47 -12.16 26.85
C LYS A 190 34.28 -10.97 27.37
N ASN A 191 34.01 -9.76 26.89
CA ASN A 191 34.71 -8.53 27.30
C ASN A 191 34.18 -7.90 28.59
N ASP A 192 33.09 -8.43 29.17
CA ASP A 192 32.60 -8.06 30.49
C ASP A 192 32.91 -9.18 31.50
N PRO A 193 33.93 -9.04 32.36
CA PRO A 193 34.33 -10.09 33.29
C PRO A 193 33.24 -10.52 34.28
N LYS A 194 32.36 -9.59 34.68
CA LYS A 194 31.27 -9.87 35.63
C LYS A 194 30.19 -10.71 34.94
N TRP A 195 29.90 -10.37 33.69
CA TRP A 195 28.93 -11.08 32.88
C TRP A 195 29.43 -12.46 32.45
N TYR A 196 30.66 -12.54 31.96
CA TYR A 196 31.26 -13.80 31.56
C TYR A 196 31.25 -14.81 32.71
N LYS A 197 31.59 -14.37 33.93
CA LYS A 197 31.50 -15.20 35.13
C LYS A 197 30.08 -15.71 35.42
N ALA A 198 29.07 -14.86 35.24
CA ALA A 198 27.67 -15.27 35.36
C ALA A 198 27.26 -16.30 34.28
N ILE A 199 27.86 -16.26 33.10
CA ILE A 199 27.66 -17.27 32.06
C ILE A 199 28.33 -18.60 32.44
N GLU A 200 29.54 -18.59 33.01
CA GLU A 200 30.19 -19.80 33.51
C GLU A 200 29.38 -20.49 34.61
N GLU A 201 28.78 -19.71 35.51
CA GLU A 201 27.89 -20.20 36.56
C GLU A 201 26.60 -20.79 35.99
N LYS A 202 25.96 -20.12 35.02
CA LYS A 202 24.80 -20.65 34.28
C LYS A 202 25.13 -21.92 33.50
N ALA A 203 26.28 -21.99 32.85
CA ALA A 203 26.72 -23.14 32.07
C ALA A 203 26.84 -24.39 32.96
N LYS A 204 27.44 -24.23 34.15
CA LYS A 204 27.51 -25.29 35.17
C LYS A 204 26.13 -25.72 35.65
N ALA A 205 25.25 -24.76 35.97
CA ALA A 205 23.89 -25.05 36.45
C ALA A 205 23.04 -25.78 35.39
N ASN A 206 23.24 -25.50 34.11
CA ASN A 206 22.48 -26.08 33.00
C ASN A 206 23.12 -27.33 32.38
N ASN A 207 24.26 -27.80 32.90
CA ASN A 207 25.05 -28.90 32.34
C ASN A 207 25.41 -28.69 30.86
N LEU A 208 25.85 -27.47 30.51
CA LEU A 208 26.28 -27.05 29.17
C LEU A 208 27.74 -26.60 29.19
N THR A 209 28.40 -26.60 28.02
CA THR A 209 29.69 -25.93 27.88
C THR A 209 29.53 -24.41 27.99
N VAL A 210 30.58 -23.70 28.39
CA VAL A 210 30.56 -22.22 28.45
C VAL A 210 30.27 -21.61 27.08
N ASP A 211 30.83 -22.17 26.00
CA ASP A 211 30.58 -21.68 24.64
C ASP A 211 29.13 -21.95 24.18
N ASP A 212 28.52 -23.07 24.56
CA ASP A 212 27.11 -23.34 24.25
C ASP A 212 26.17 -22.42 25.05
N GLN A 213 26.49 -22.18 26.34
CA GLN A 213 25.76 -21.22 27.15
C GLN A 213 25.93 -19.79 26.63
N LEU A 214 27.13 -19.40 26.18
CA LEU A 214 27.38 -18.11 25.53
C LEU A 214 26.55 -17.94 24.25
N LYS A 215 26.53 -18.94 23.37
CA LYS A 215 25.70 -18.91 22.17
C LYS A 215 24.23 -18.85 22.52
N ARG A 216 23.80 -19.55 23.58
CA ARG A 216 22.41 -19.55 24.06
C ARG A 216 21.99 -18.21 24.66
N ASP A 217 22.80 -17.60 25.52
CA ASP A 217 22.53 -16.28 26.10
C ASP A 217 22.68 -15.19 25.03
N ALA A 218 23.70 -15.23 24.17
CA ALA A 218 23.82 -14.30 23.05
C ALA A 218 22.61 -14.40 22.12
N ARG A 219 22.14 -15.61 21.80
CA ARG A 219 20.89 -15.83 21.05
C ARG A 219 19.67 -15.33 21.83
N TRP A 220 19.56 -15.58 23.14
CA TRP A 220 18.45 -15.12 23.97
C TRP A 220 18.37 -13.60 24.02
N MET A 221 19.50 -12.93 24.18
CA MET A 221 19.63 -11.47 24.15
C MET A 221 19.34 -10.87 22.78
N LEU A 222 19.74 -11.56 21.71
CA LEU A 222 19.40 -11.17 20.34
C LEU A 222 17.98 -11.58 19.95
N ALA A 223 17.36 -12.48 20.72
CA ALA A 223 15.98 -12.95 20.59
C ALA A 223 15.01 -12.13 21.45
N GLU A 224 15.40 -10.97 21.96
CA GLU A 224 14.46 -9.99 22.49
C GLU A 224 13.51 -9.58 21.37
N ASN A 225 12.33 -10.19 21.37
CA ASN A 225 11.13 -9.95 20.56
C ASN A 225 11.20 -8.61 19.77
N PRO A 226 11.95 -8.51 18.66
CA PRO A 226 12.28 -7.20 18.13
C PRO A 226 11.02 -6.56 17.54
N ASN A 227 10.93 -5.23 17.62
CA ASN A 227 9.94 -4.50 16.85
C ASN A 227 10.24 -4.71 15.35
N ASN A 228 9.43 -5.53 14.67
CA ASN A 228 9.53 -5.74 13.24
C ASN A 228 8.89 -4.58 12.49
N LYS A 229 9.62 -3.46 12.40
CA LYS A 229 9.14 -2.23 11.73
C LYS A 229 8.66 -2.47 10.29
N TRP A 230 9.22 -3.46 9.60
CA TRP A 230 8.81 -3.85 8.25
C TRP A 230 7.37 -4.40 8.17
N MET A 231 6.80 -4.93 9.26
CA MET A 231 5.42 -5.46 9.29
C MET A 231 4.34 -4.36 9.30
N ARG A 232 4.74 -3.09 9.49
CA ARG A 232 3.88 -1.92 9.34
C ARG A 232 4.71 -0.78 8.78
N ASN A 233 5.12 -0.89 7.52
CA ASN A 233 5.94 0.13 6.86
C ASN A 233 5.28 1.52 6.90
N PRO A 234 6.07 2.60 6.87
CA PRO A 234 5.57 3.94 6.60
C PRO A 234 4.64 3.98 5.38
N ARG A 235 3.64 4.85 5.42
CA ARG A 235 2.77 5.11 4.28
C ARG A 235 3.42 6.14 3.35
N VAL A 236 3.12 6.04 2.06
CA VAL A 236 3.39 7.13 1.12
C VAL A 236 2.36 8.25 1.30
N GLY A 237 2.62 9.41 0.72
CA GLY A 237 1.75 10.57 0.75
C GLY A 237 2.23 11.67 1.70
N LYS A 238 1.33 12.59 2.00
CA LYS A 238 1.60 13.80 2.78
C LYS A 238 1.52 13.53 4.27
N TYR A 239 2.36 14.21 5.04
CA TYR A 239 2.40 14.09 6.50
C TYR A 239 2.21 15.43 7.19
N SER A 240 1.49 15.40 8.30
CA SER A 240 1.27 16.52 9.22
C SER A 240 2.06 16.34 10.52
N ILE A 241 2.27 17.44 11.25
CA ILE A 241 2.84 17.46 12.60
C ILE A 241 1.86 18.13 13.57
N LEU A 242 1.77 17.57 14.76
CA LEU A 242 1.11 18.16 15.92
C LEU A 242 2.12 18.28 17.07
N ILE A 243 2.42 19.51 17.46
CA ILE A 243 3.27 19.81 18.63
C ILE A 243 2.35 20.15 19.78
N VAL A 244 2.52 19.49 20.92
CA VAL A 244 1.75 19.73 22.14
C VAL A 244 2.69 20.19 23.23
N ILE A 245 2.29 21.24 23.95
CA ILE A 245 2.98 21.73 25.16
C ILE A 245 1.97 21.83 26.30
N THR A 246 2.40 21.51 27.52
CA THR A 246 1.57 21.56 28.71
C THR A 246 2.39 21.86 29.96
N ASN A 247 1.75 22.45 30.97
CA ASN A 247 2.30 22.47 32.33
C ASN A 247 2.07 21.11 33.02
N LYS A 248 2.53 20.99 34.28
CA LYS A 248 2.38 19.76 35.08
C LYS A 248 0.92 19.36 35.28
N GLN A 249 0.03 20.33 35.54
CA GLN A 249 -1.39 20.05 35.74
C GLN A 249 -2.01 19.46 34.48
N GLY A 250 -1.79 20.08 33.31
CA GLY A 250 -2.31 19.55 32.06
C GLY A 250 -1.70 18.20 31.70
N LEU A 251 -0.42 17.95 32.02
CA LEU A 251 0.20 16.63 31.84
C LEU A 251 -0.53 15.55 32.65
N ASP A 252 -0.94 15.85 33.88
CA ASP A 252 -1.66 14.93 34.76
C ASP A 252 -3.12 14.70 34.29
N GLU A 253 -3.68 15.63 33.50
CA GLU A 253 -5.01 15.54 32.89
C GLU A 253 -5.00 14.77 31.54
N ILE A 254 -3.84 14.61 30.89
CA ILE A 254 -3.73 13.84 29.64
C ILE A 254 -3.76 12.33 29.95
N PRO A 255 -4.67 11.55 29.32
CA PRO A 255 -4.72 10.11 29.52
C PRO A 255 -3.42 9.40 29.15
N GLU A 256 -3.09 8.33 29.87
CA GLU A 256 -1.86 7.57 29.69
C GLU A 256 -1.68 7.03 28.26
N TYR A 257 -2.76 6.63 27.58
CA TYR A 257 -2.72 6.14 26.20
C TYR A 257 -2.52 7.25 25.15
N ILE A 258 -2.67 8.53 25.51
CA ILE A 258 -2.32 9.67 24.65
C ILE A 258 -0.86 10.08 24.90
N LYS A 259 -0.43 10.06 26.17
CA LYS A 259 0.97 10.28 26.55
C LYS A 259 1.89 9.22 25.94
N ASN A 260 1.54 7.95 26.09
CA ASN A 260 2.25 6.81 25.52
C ASN A 260 1.37 6.10 24.47
N ILE A 261 1.64 6.40 23.21
CA ILE A 261 0.85 5.91 22.06
C ILE A 261 1.02 4.41 21.78
N SER A 262 1.87 3.70 22.53
CA SER A 262 1.97 2.24 22.51
C SER A 262 0.90 1.54 23.33
N ILE A 263 0.23 2.27 24.22
CA ILE A 263 -0.80 1.72 25.09
C ILE A 263 -2.12 1.73 24.34
N MET A 264 -2.68 0.52 24.16
CA MET A 264 -4.01 0.33 23.60
C MET A 264 -5.01 0.17 24.74
N PRO A 265 -5.97 1.11 24.93
CA PRO A 265 -7.04 0.92 25.90
C PRO A 265 -8.04 -0.14 25.39
N GLU A 266 -8.97 -0.54 26.26
CA GLU A 266 -9.92 -1.64 26.00
C GLU A 266 -10.71 -1.48 24.69
N ASN A 267 -11.07 -0.25 24.33
CA ASN A 267 -11.83 0.08 23.13
C ASN A 267 -10.97 0.36 21.88
N GLY A 268 -9.69 -0.02 21.90
CA GLY A 268 -8.74 0.19 20.80
C GLY A 268 -7.98 1.51 20.90
N PHE A 269 -7.00 1.72 20.01
CA PHE A 269 -6.19 2.93 20.02
C PHE A 269 -7.02 4.21 19.86
N ILE A 270 -6.58 5.28 20.50
CA ILE A 270 -7.13 6.63 20.32
C ILE A 270 -6.12 7.47 19.54
N ASN A 271 -6.61 8.16 18.51
CA ASN A 271 -5.76 9.03 17.70
C ASN A 271 -5.44 10.34 18.47
N PRO A 272 -4.15 10.68 18.69
CA PRO A 272 -3.77 11.93 19.36
C PRO A 272 -4.28 13.18 18.64
N PHE A 273 -4.36 13.17 17.31
CA PHE A 273 -4.91 14.29 16.54
C PHE A 273 -6.38 14.52 16.88
N TYR A 274 -7.17 13.46 17.06
CA TYR A 274 -8.52 13.58 17.57
C TYR A 274 -8.54 14.22 18.96
N TYR A 275 -7.78 13.66 19.92
CA TYR A 275 -7.82 14.09 21.31
C TYR A 275 -7.48 15.59 21.48
N PHE A 276 -6.43 16.07 20.81
CA PHE A 276 -5.96 17.45 20.98
C PHE A 276 -6.71 18.48 20.13
N LEU A 277 -7.22 18.09 18.95
CA LEU A 277 -7.87 19.05 18.03
C LEU A 277 -9.40 19.07 18.15
N TYR A 278 -10.01 18.00 18.65
CA TYR A 278 -11.47 17.83 18.67
C TYR A 278 -12.01 17.30 20.01
N GLY A 279 -11.25 16.47 20.72
CA GLY A 279 -11.65 15.88 22.00
C GLY A 279 -11.31 16.73 23.23
N ASP A 280 -11.22 16.06 24.38
CA ASP A 280 -11.03 16.69 25.70
C ASP A 280 -9.78 17.58 25.79
N GLY A 281 -8.72 17.23 25.06
CA GLY A 281 -7.48 18.00 25.03
C GLY A 281 -7.64 19.39 24.38
N LYS A 282 -8.61 19.58 23.49
CA LYS A 282 -8.83 20.84 22.77
C LYS A 282 -9.22 21.99 23.70
N ASN A 283 -10.10 21.70 24.66
CA ASN A 283 -10.67 22.70 25.56
C ASN A 283 -9.87 22.85 26.86
N ASN A 284 -8.80 22.08 27.02
CA ASN A 284 -7.96 22.15 28.20
C ASN A 284 -7.07 23.41 28.17
N LYS A 285 -7.29 24.33 29.10
CA LYS A 285 -6.55 25.60 29.19
C LYS A 285 -5.04 25.41 29.45
N ASN A 286 -4.64 24.31 30.09
CA ASN A 286 -3.26 23.97 30.44
C ASN A 286 -2.47 23.37 29.27
N ILE A 287 -3.18 22.99 28.20
CA ILE A 287 -2.61 22.39 27.00
C ILE A 287 -2.64 23.44 25.89
N LYS A 288 -1.53 23.56 25.16
CA LYS A 288 -1.46 24.29 23.90
C LYS A 288 -0.94 23.35 22.83
N HIS A 289 -1.42 23.54 21.62
CA HIS A 289 -0.97 22.76 20.48
C HIS A 289 -0.70 23.65 19.28
N LEU A 290 0.17 23.18 18.40
CA LEU A 290 0.50 23.78 17.12
C LEU A 290 0.40 22.67 16.07
N PHE A 291 -0.56 22.83 15.16
CA PHE A 291 -0.80 21.91 14.06
C PHE A 291 -0.21 22.47 12.77
N ILE A 292 0.60 21.65 12.10
CA ILE A 292 1.23 21.94 10.82
C ILE A 292 0.67 20.92 9.83
N ASN A 293 -0.19 21.38 8.93
CA ASN A 293 -0.98 20.50 8.07
C ASN A 293 -0.12 19.63 7.14
N GLU A 294 0.94 20.19 6.58
CA GLU A 294 1.85 19.48 5.68
C GLU A 294 3.27 19.94 5.98
N PHE A 295 4.17 18.99 6.27
CA PHE A 295 5.59 19.30 6.49
C PHE A 295 6.53 18.54 5.56
N VAL A 296 6.07 17.42 4.98
CA VAL A 296 6.76 16.63 3.95
C VAL A 296 5.77 15.80 3.12
N THR A 297 6.22 15.41 1.92
CA THR A 297 5.61 14.33 1.13
C THR A 297 6.58 13.15 1.05
N VAL A 298 6.09 11.93 1.28
CA VAL A 298 6.86 10.69 1.19
C VAL A 298 6.42 9.89 -0.03
N LYS A 299 7.35 9.41 -0.85
CA LYS A 299 7.10 8.59 -2.04
C LYS A 299 8.00 7.35 -2.07
N ALA A 300 7.67 6.40 -2.93
CA ALA A 300 8.55 5.28 -3.24
C ALA A 300 8.80 5.20 -4.74
N ASN A 301 10.08 5.14 -5.13
CA ASN A 301 10.52 4.77 -6.47
C ASN A 301 11.24 3.44 -6.34
N VAL A 302 10.63 2.35 -6.81
CA VAL A 302 11.19 1.00 -6.63
C VAL A 302 12.47 0.87 -7.47
N PRO A 303 13.67 0.70 -6.86
CA PRO A 303 14.92 0.59 -7.62
C PRO A 303 15.05 -0.78 -8.29
N LEU A 304 14.50 -0.90 -9.49
CA LEU A 304 14.47 -2.15 -10.27
C LEU A 304 15.86 -2.74 -10.56
N ASN A 305 16.90 -1.89 -10.59
CA ASN A 305 18.30 -2.29 -10.76
C ASN A 305 18.90 -3.01 -9.55
N ASN A 306 18.21 -3.03 -8.40
CA ASN A 306 18.62 -3.84 -7.25
C ASN A 306 18.40 -5.34 -7.46
N GLY A 307 17.74 -5.74 -8.57
CA GLY A 307 17.62 -7.12 -8.99
C GLY A 307 16.42 -7.87 -8.38
N ILE A 308 16.43 -9.18 -8.61
CA ILE A 308 15.40 -10.15 -8.32
C ILE A 308 16.01 -11.25 -7.46
N TYR A 309 15.56 -11.36 -6.22
CA TYR A 309 15.98 -12.42 -5.33
C TYR A 309 15.29 -13.75 -5.66
N VAL A 310 16.06 -14.83 -5.68
CA VAL A 310 15.58 -16.19 -5.89
C VAL A 310 15.69 -16.97 -4.58
N ASN A 311 14.59 -17.48 -4.06
CA ASN A 311 14.61 -18.34 -2.87
C ASN A 311 14.86 -19.81 -3.27
N TYR A 312 16.07 -20.08 -3.77
CA TYR A 312 16.40 -21.35 -4.43
C TYR A 312 16.19 -22.59 -3.54
N SER A 313 16.28 -22.45 -2.22
CA SER A 313 16.11 -23.57 -1.28
C SER A 313 14.65 -23.88 -0.94
N ALA A 314 13.73 -22.92 -1.13
CA ALA A 314 12.31 -23.09 -0.82
C ALA A 314 11.46 -23.41 -2.04
N ASP A 315 11.94 -23.04 -3.23
CA ASP A 315 11.22 -23.18 -4.49
C ASP A 315 11.76 -24.35 -5.31
N ASN A 316 10.90 -24.97 -6.13
CA ASN A 316 11.22 -26.18 -6.91
C ASN A 316 11.98 -25.87 -8.22
N PHE A 317 13.04 -25.06 -8.17
CA PHE A 317 13.85 -24.76 -9.35
C PHE A 317 14.72 -25.95 -9.76
N LYS A 318 14.89 -26.15 -11.08
CA LYS A 318 15.67 -27.27 -11.62
C LYS A 318 17.17 -26.95 -11.71
N SER A 319 17.51 -25.70 -11.99
CA SER A 319 18.89 -25.29 -12.25
C SER A 319 19.10 -23.81 -11.94
N ASN A 320 20.33 -23.48 -11.54
CA ASN A 320 20.81 -22.12 -11.34
C ASN A 320 21.80 -21.67 -12.44
N GLU A 321 21.91 -22.40 -13.55
CA GLU A 321 22.89 -22.14 -14.62
C GLU A 321 22.77 -20.74 -15.25
N TYR A 322 21.57 -20.14 -15.22
CA TYR A 322 21.31 -18.81 -15.74
C TYR A 322 21.45 -17.70 -14.70
N PHE A 323 21.86 -18.00 -13.47
CA PHE A 323 22.06 -16.99 -12.44
C PHE A 323 23.07 -15.93 -12.90
N ASN A 324 22.78 -14.68 -12.58
CA ASN A 324 23.60 -13.54 -12.95
C ASN A 324 23.61 -12.50 -11.83
N LYS A 325 24.21 -11.33 -12.06
CA LYS A 325 24.33 -10.28 -11.04
C LYS A 325 22.98 -9.71 -10.57
N TYR A 326 21.93 -9.82 -11.38
CA TYR A 326 20.59 -9.30 -11.08
C TYR A 326 19.59 -10.38 -10.68
N VAL A 327 19.84 -11.65 -10.96
CA VAL A 327 18.93 -12.76 -10.64
C VAL A 327 19.73 -13.88 -10.00
N ASN A 328 19.65 -13.98 -8.68
CA ASN A 328 20.42 -14.94 -7.88
C ASN A 328 19.81 -15.09 -6.47
N SER A 329 20.35 -15.99 -5.66
CA SER A 329 19.99 -16.28 -4.27
C SER A 329 21.04 -15.81 -3.25
N ASN A 330 21.95 -14.90 -3.63
CA ASN A 330 23.04 -14.45 -2.77
C ASN A 330 22.58 -13.44 -1.68
N ASP A 331 23.43 -13.21 -0.68
CA ASP A 331 23.17 -12.32 0.45
C ASP A 331 22.91 -10.86 0.07
N ASP A 332 23.55 -10.36 -0.98
CA ASP A 332 23.39 -8.98 -1.42
C ASP A 332 21.98 -8.78 -2.00
N LEU A 333 21.55 -9.65 -2.92
CA LEU A 333 20.18 -9.63 -3.43
C LEU A 333 19.18 -9.93 -2.32
N TYR A 334 19.48 -10.83 -1.38
CA TYR A 334 18.60 -11.05 -0.23
C TYR A 334 18.36 -9.76 0.56
N LYS A 335 19.37 -8.91 0.74
CA LYS A 335 19.27 -7.65 1.49
C LYS A 335 18.62 -6.54 0.68
N ASN A 336 18.97 -6.43 -0.60
CA ASN A 336 18.79 -5.22 -1.38
C ASN A 336 17.81 -5.36 -2.55
N ALA A 337 17.60 -6.57 -3.08
CA ALA A 337 16.66 -6.79 -4.17
C ALA A 337 15.26 -6.35 -3.76
N THR A 338 14.60 -5.63 -4.65
CA THR A 338 13.24 -5.11 -4.47
C THR A 338 12.19 -6.10 -4.93
N LEU A 339 12.59 -7.03 -5.81
CA LEU A 339 11.72 -8.02 -6.42
C LEU A 339 12.17 -9.43 -6.03
N GLN A 340 11.23 -10.36 -6.10
CA GLN A 340 11.49 -11.79 -6.08
C GLN A 340 10.59 -12.50 -7.08
N ILE A 341 10.93 -13.72 -7.45
CA ILE A 341 10.09 -14.54 -8.32
C ILE A 341 8.73 -14.78 -7.65
N HIS A 342 7.67 -14.63 -8.44
CA HIS A 342 6.33 -15.05 -8.08
C HIS A 342 6.09 -16.46 -8.59
N TRP A 343 5.47 -17.29 -7.77
CA TRP A 343 5.12 -18.65 -8.12
C TRP A 343 3.61 -18.82 -7.99
N THR A 344 2.92 -19.02 -9.11
CA THR A 344 1.49 -19.26 -9.15
C THR A 344 1.20 -20.61 -8.51
N LYS A 345 0.62 -20.60 -7.31
CA LYS A 345 0.23 -21.82 -6.59
C LYS A 345 -1.07 -22.38 -7.18
N ARG A 346 -1.09 -23.66 -7.52
CA ARG A 346 -2.29 -24.34 -8.02
C ARG A 346 -2.58 -25.57 -7.16
N ALA A 347 -3.72 -25.57 -6.48
CA ALA A 347 -4.09 -26.61 -5.52
C ALA A 347 -4.28 -28.00 -6.17
N LYS A 348 -4.66 -28.04 -7.46
CA LYS A 348 -4.69 -29.25 -8.29
C LYS A 348 -4.22 -28.86 -9.69
N GLN A 349 -3.14 -29.46 -10.16
CA GLN A 349 -2.73 -29.34 -11.56
C GLN A 349 -3.64 -30.25 -12.38
N GLU A 350 -4.69 -29.68 -12.95
CA GLU A 350 -5.48 -30.36 -13.98
C GLU A 350 -4.66 -30.37 -15.28
N PRO A 351 -4.55 -31.51 -15.98
CA PRO A 351 -3.95 -31.53 -17.31
C PRO A 351 -4.78 -30.72 -18.29
N ILE A 352 -4.10 -30.17 -19.30
CA ILE A 352 -4.74 -29.53 -20.44
C ILE A 352 -4.37 -30.27 -21.73
N MET A 353 -5.38 -30.56 -22.55
CA MET A 353 -5.24 -31.30 -23.80
C MET A 353 -5.04 -30.33 -24.95
N ASN A 354 -3.80 -29.95 -25.23
CA ASN A 354 -3.49 -28.93 -26.22
C ASN A 354 -3.32 -29.50 -27.63
N ILE A 355 -3.61 -28.69 -28.65
CA ILE A 355 -3.20 -29.01 -30.02
C ILE A 355 -1.66 -29.01 -30.13
N PRO A 356 -1.04 -29.98 -30.83
CA PRO A 356 0.41 -30.13 -30.94
C PRO A 356 1.00 -29.22 -32.02
N ILE A 357 0.80 -27.91 -31.88
CA ILE A 357 1.25 -26.91 -32.86
C ILE A 357 2.09 -25.85 -32.16
N HIS A 358 3.21 -25.50 -32.78
CA HIS A 358 3.96 -24.29 -32.49
C HIS A 358 3.59 -23.20 -33.49
N ALA A 359 3.10 -22.06 -33.01
CA ALA A 359 2.73 -20.93 -33.85
C ALA A 359 3.61 -19.72 -33.57
N ASP A 360 3.98 -19.01 -34.64
CA ASP A 360 4.51 -17.66 -34.56
C ASP A 360 3.32 -16.69 -34.60
N PHE A 361 2.88 -16.24 -33.42
CA PHE A 361 1.69 -15.42 -33.27
C PHE A 361 1.79 -14.04 -33.95
N PHE A 362 3.00 -13.48 -34.07
CA PHE A 362 3.19 -12.08 -34.48
C PHE A 362 3.96 -11.91 -35.79
N GLY A 363 4.95 -12.76 -36.08
CA GLY A 363 5.78 -12.65 -37.29
C GLY A 363 4.97 -12.95 -38.55
N LYS A 364 4.76 -14.24 -38.87
CA LYS A 364 3.83 -14.62 -39.95
C LYS A 364 2.36 -14.43 -39.56
N GLY A 365 2.08 -14.41 -38.25
CA GLY A 365 0.73 -14.34 -37.71
C GLY A 365 0.10 -15.73 -37.50
N TYR A 366 -0.92 -15.78 -36.64
CA TYR A 366 -1.84 -16.91 -36.51
C TYR A 366 -3.27 -16.42 -36.71
N THR A 367 -3.94 -16.96 -37.72
CA THR A 367 -5.22 -16.46 -38.24
C THR A 367 -6.41 -17.17 -37.60
N LYS A 368 -7.60 -16.53 -37.64
CA LYS A 368 -8.85 -17.18 -37.20
C LYS A 368 -9.18 -18.44 -38.00
N LYS A 369 -8.82 -18.45 -39.29
CA LYS A 369 -8.98 -19.60 -40.16
C LYS A 369 -8.13 -20.77 -39.68
N GLU A 370 -6.85 -20.52 -39.40
CA GLU A 370 -5.95 -21.55 -38.87
C GLU A 370 -6.43 -22.05 -37.50
N TYR A 371 -6.91 -21.18 -36.62
CA TYR A 371 -7.53 -21.58 -35.35
C TYR A 371 -8.66 -22.59 -35.57
N GLU A 372 -9.63 -22.27 -36.43
CA GLU A 372 -10.76 -23.14 -36.73
C GLU A 372 -10.36 -24.45 -37.43
N GLU A 373 -9.40 -24.40 -38.34
CA GLU A 373 -8.89 -25.58 -39.05
C GLU A 373 -8.11 -26.50 -38.10
N ASN A 374 -7.24 -25.95 -37.27
CA ASN A 374 -6.39 -26.73 -36.35
C ASN A 374 -7.21 -27.35 -35.23
N ARG A 375 -8.14 -26.61 -34.63
CA ARG A 375 -9.06 -27.15 -33.61
C ARG A 375 -9.78 -28.41 -34.11
N LYS A 376 -10.26 -28.39 -35.36
CA LYS A 376 -10.94 -29.54 -35.98
C LYS A 376 -9.95 -30.66 -36.31
N LYS A 377 -8.82 -30.33 -36.93
CA LYS A 377 -7.81 -31.28 -37.38
C LYS A 377 -7.19 -32.09 -36.22
N TYR A 378 -6.97 -31.46 -35.07
CA TYR A 378 -6.29 -32.06 -33.93
C TYR A 378 -7.24 -32.46 -32.79
N ASN A 379 -8.56 -32.56 -33.06
CA ASN A 379 -9.53 -32.91 -32.03
C ASN A 379 -9.17 -34.21 -31.28
N ASP A 380 -8.71 -35.22 -32.02
CA ASP A 380 -8.36 -36.54 -31.48
C ASP A 380 -6.84 -36.75 -31.35
N LEU A 381 -6.03 -35.72 -31.64
CA LEU A 381 -4.57 -35.77 -31.68
C LEU A 381 -3.97 -34.69 -30.76
N ARG A 382 -4.40 -34.69 -29.50
CA ARG A 382 -3.98 -33.72 -28.47
C ARG A 382 -2.75 -34.21 -27.72
N VAL A 383 -1.96 -33.28 -27.22
CA VAL A 383 -0.87 -33.55 -26.28
C VAL A 383 -1.28 -33.09 -24.90
N GLU A 384 -1.14 -33.97 -23.91
CA GLU A 384 -1.37 -33.65 -22.51
C GLU A 384 -0.22 -32.78 -21.99
N THR A 385 -0.56 -31.61 -21.45
CA THR A 385 0.42 -30.68 -20.85
C THR A 385 -0.12 -30.08 -19.56
N TYR A 386 0.71 -29.27 -18.90
CA TYR A 386 0.36 -28.55 -17.67
C TYR A 386 0.86 -27.12 -17.80
N PHE A 387 0.16 -26.16 -17.19
CA PHE A 387 0.76 -24.84 -16.98
C PHE A 387 1.81 -24.95 -15.87
N THR A 388 3.02 -24.51 -16.17
CA THR A 388 4.18 -24.68 -15.28
C THR A 388 4.76 -23.33 -14.91
N ASN A 389 5.20 -23.16 -13.68
CA ASN A 389 6.00 -21.98 -13.33
C ASN A 389 7.42 -22.12 -13.88
N THR A 390 8.15 -21.00 -13.94
CA THR A 390 9.57 -21.00 -14.28
C THR A 390 10.40 -21.95 -13.42
N LEU A 391 11.20 -22.77 -14.09
CA LEU A 391 12.16 -23.67 -13.44
C LEU A 391 13.61 -23.15 -13.55
N TYR A 392 13.80 -22.05 -14.30
CA TYR A 392 15.10 -21.50 -14.68
C TYR A 392 15.07 -19.96 -14.55
N PRO A 393 15.17 -19.40 -13.34
CA PRO A 393 15.05 -17.96 -13.03
C PRO A 393 15.71 -17.00 -14.02
N GLY A 394 17.02 -17.12 -14.26
CA GLY A 394 17.75 -16.19 -15.12
C GLY A 394 17.51 -16.39 -16.63
N ARG A 395 16.74 -17.42 -17.01
CA ARG A 395 16.30 -17.63 -18.40
C ARG A 395 15.07 -16.79 -18.71
N THR A 396 14.18 -16.60 -17.74
CA THR A 396 12.89 -15.93 -17.90
C THR A 396 12.81 -14.55 -17.30
N PHE A 397 13.80 -14.14 -16.48
CA PHE A 397 13.89 -12.80 -15.91
C PHE A 397 15.29 -12.22 -15.94
N GLY A 398 15.39 -10.90 -15.97
CA GLY A 398 16.63 -10.17 -15.73
C GLY A 398 16.45 -8.67 -15.73
N TYR A 399 17.57 -7.96 -15.72
CA TYR A 399 17.60 -6.50 -15.83
C TYR A 399 18.46 -6.10 -17.03
N ASP A 400 17.95 -5.18 -17.85
CA ASP A 400 18.66 -4.60 -18.98
C ASP A 400 19.16 -3.21 -18.60
N GLU A 401 20.49 -3.05 -18.53
CA GLU A 401 21.14 -1.78 -18.17
C GLU A 401 20.97 -0.68 -19.24
N ASN A 402 20.78 -1.04 -20.51
CA ASN A 402 20.69 -0.07 -21.61
C ASN A 402 19.36 0.67 -21.58
N ILE A 403 18.27 -0.08 -21.39
CA ILE A 403 16.91 0.48 -21.31
C ILE A 403 16.42 0.68 -19.87
N LYS A 404 17.23 0.29 -18.88
CA LYS A 404 16.98 0.40 -17.44
C LYS A 404 15.67 -0.25 -16.98
N ALA A 405 15.39 -1.45 -17.50
CA ALA A 405 14.13 -2.15 -17.26
C ALA A 405 14.35 -3.59 -16.77
N VAL A 406 13.43 -4.09 -15.95
CA VAL A 406 13.33 -5.53 -15.69
C VAL A 406 12.64 -6.17 -16.88
N TRP A 407 13.30 -7.14 -17.52
CA TRP A 407 12.69 -7.93 -18.56
C TRP A 407 12.19 -9.26 -18.00
N PHE A 408 11.09 -9.73 -18.58
CA PHE A 408 10.50 -11.03 -18.28
C PHE A 408 9.94 -11.62 -19.58
N LYS A 409 9.86 -12.95 -19.67
CA LYS A 409 9.31 -13.59 -20.87
C LYS A 409 8.76 -14.98 -20.62
N ASN A 410 7.68 -15.34 -21.30
CA ASN A 410 7.33 -16.74 -21.51
C ASN A 410 8.22 -17.28 -22.66
N PRO A 411 9.03 -18.33 -22.44
CA PRO A 411 9.92 -18.83 -23.47
C PRO A 411 9.16 -19.36 -24.69
N GLY A 412 9.70 -19.08 -25.88
CA GLY A 412 9.30 -19.77 -27.09
C GLY A 412 9.62 -21.25 -27.02
N ASN A 413 8.78 -22.09 -27.62
CA ASN A 413 8.95 -23.53 -27.65
C ASN A 413 9.72 -23.97 -28.90
N THR A 414 10.66 -24.90 -28.71
CA THR A 414 11.30 -25.63 -29.81
C THR A 414 10.37 -26.71 -30.38
N SER A 415 10.74 -27.34 -31.50
CA SER A 415 9.91 -28.36 -32.17
C SER A 415 9.60 -29.59 -31.31
N GLU A 416 10.34 -29.80 -30.23
CA GLU A 416 10.21 -30.97 -29.33
C GLU A 416 9.55 -30.62 -27.98
N GLU A 417 9.35 -29.33 -27.68
CA GLU A 417 8.84 -28.86 -26.39
C GLU A 417 7.38 -28.39 -26.48
N PHE A 418 6.55 -28.76 -25.51
CA PHE A 418 5.14 -28.36 -25.43
C PHE A 418 4.85 -27.80 -24.04
N VAL A 419 5.33 -26.58 -23.77
CA VAL A 419 5.27 -25.95 -22.45
C VAL A 419 4.59 -24.58 -22.53
N LYS A 420 3.61 -24.38 -21.64
CA LYS A 420 3.00 -23.08 -21.34
C LYS A 420 3.48 -22.66 -19.96
N GLU A 421 4.54 -21.85 -19.96
CA GLU A 421 5.25 -21.44 -18.74
C GLU A 421 4.68 -20.14 -18.19
N ASP A 422 4.13 -20.15 -16.98
CA ASP A 422 3.72 -18.95 -16.25
C ASP A 422 4.97 -18.24 -15.70
N VAL A 423 5.05 -16.92 -15.92
CA VAL A 423 6.16 -16.11 -15.41
C VAL A 423 5.65 -14.89 -14.67
N GLY A 424 6.25 -14.61 -13.51
CA GLY A 424 5.95 -13.42 -12.75
C GLY A 424 6.98 -13.09 -11.69
N PHE A 425 6.94 -11.85 -11.22
CA PHE A 425 7.70 -11.41 -10.06
C PHE A 425 6.80 -10.56 -9.16
N LYS A 426 7.18 -10.46 -7.89
CA LYS A 426 6.49 -9.66 -6.89
C LYS A 426 7.45 -8.77 -6.13
N SER A 427 6.92 -7.69 -5.57
CA SER A 427 7.69 -6.88 -4.62
C SER A 427 8.04 -7.68 -3.37
N ARG A 428 9.12 -7.28 -2.71
CA ARG A 428 9.55 -7.86 -1.43
C ARG A 428 9.15 -7.00 -0.23
N HIS A 429 8.76 -5.76 -0.48
CA HIS A 429 8.33 -4.81 0.52
C HIS A 429 6.85 -4.53 0.30
N GLY A 430 6.02 -4.84 1.30
CA GLY A 430 4.62 -4.48 1.25
C GLY A 430 4.37 -3.13 1.86
N LEU A 431 3.34 -2.45 1.36
CA LEU A 431 2.84 -1.20 1.91
C LEU A 431 1.34 -1.31 2.15
N THR A 432 0.79 -0.33 2.86
CA THR A 432 -0.66 -0.21 3.08
C THR A 432 -1.14 1.09 2.46
N PHE A 433 -2.09 0.97 1.51
CA PHE A 433 -2.56 2.06 0.66
C PHE A 433 -1.47 2.66 -0.24
N GLY A 434 -1.89 3.51 -1.17
CA GLY A 434 -0.98 4.19 -2.10
C GLY A 434 -1.54 4.28 -3.51
N THR A 435 -0.94 5.16 -4.31
CA THR A 435 -1.16 5.22 -5.76
C THR A 435 0.02 4.56 -6.46
N TYR A 436 -0.16 3.31 -6.87
CA TYR A 436 0.84 2.53 -7.58
C TYR A 436 0.73 2.81 -9.08
N THR A 437 1.79 3.33 -9.68
CA THR A 437 1.88 3.59 -11.12
C THR A 437 2.99 2.74 -11.73
N PHE A 438 2.62 1.86 -12.65
CA PHE A 438 3.51 0.95 -13.36
C PHE A 438 3.69 1.45 -14.79
N LYS A 439 4.94 1.72 -15.19
CA LYS A 439 5.29 1.95 -16.59
C LYS A 439 5.81 0.64 -17.17
N ILE A 440 5.02 -0.01 -18.02
CA ILE A 440 5.29 -1.40 -18.41
C ILE A 440 4.90 -1.67 -19.87
N LYS A 441 5.70 -2.50 -20.54
CA LYS A 441 5.36 -3.19 -21.79
C LYS A 441 5.10 -4.65 -21.45
N MET A 442 3.96 -5.18 -21.84
CA MET A 442 3.74 -6.63 -21.82
C MET A 442 3.52 -7.14 -23.24
N ALA A 443 3.52 -8.45 -23.41
CA ALA A 443 3.24 -9.05 -24.70
C ALA A 443 1.81 -8.72 -25.14
N GLU A 444 1.62 -8.43 -26.42
CA GLU A 444 0.28 -8.35 -27.03
C GLU A 444 -0.48 -9.67 -26.79
N LEU A 445 -1.80 -9.57 -26.62
CA LEU A 445 -2.64 -10.73 -26.35
C LEU A 445 -3.34 -11.22 -27.61
N LEU A 446 -3.44 -10.38 -28.64
CA LEU A 446 -4.13 -10.69 -29.88
C LEU A 446 -3.16 -10.67 -31.07
N THR A 447 -3.33 -11.60 -32.00
CA THR A 447 -2.71 -11.50 -33.33
C THR A 447 -3.39 -10.43 -34.17
N LYS A 448 -2.82 -10.07 -35.32
CA LYS A 448 -3.44 -9.14 -36.30
C LYS A 448 -4.84 -9.56 -36.76
N ASP A 449 -5.14 -10.86 -36.69
CA ASP A 449 -6.45 -11.44 -37.02
C ASP A 449 -7.38 -11.57 -35.79
N ASN A 450 -6.98 -10.98 -34.67
CA ASN A 450 -7.67 -10.99 -33.38
C ASN A 450 -7.83 -12.38 -32.76
N VAL A 451 -6.82 -13.25 -32.92
CA VAL A 451 -6.75 -14.54 -32.21
C VAL A 451 -5.97 -14.37 -30.93
N TRP A 452 -6.48 -14.90 -29.82
CA TRP A 452 -5.81 -14.86 -28.53
C TRP A 452 -4.53 -15.72 -28.52
N THR A 453 -3.46 -15.19 -27.93
CA THR A 453 -2.19 -15.94 -27.71
C THR A 453 -2.30 -16.96 -26.57
N GLY A 454 -3.42 -16.96 -25.83
CA GLY A 454 -3.63 -17.79 -24.65
C GLY A 454 -3.11 -17.16 -23.37
N LEU A 455 -2.50 -15.97 -23.46
CA LEU A 455 -1.86 -15.28 -22.35
C LEU A 455 -2.82 -14.35 -21.61
N THR A 456 -2.73 -14.33 -20.29
CA THR A 456 -3.30 -13.30 -19.43
C THR A 456 -2.16 -12.47 -18.88
N ASN A 457 -2.20 -11.17 -19.14
CA ASN A 457 -1.27 -10.20 -18.55
C ASN A 457 -1.89 -9.68 -17.27
N ALA A 458 -1.15 -9.60 -16.17
CA ALA A 458 -1.69 -9.08 -14.91
C ALA A 458 -0.74 -8.15 -14.16
N VAL A 459 -1.34 -7.16 -13.50
CA VAL A 459 -0.73 -6.35 -12.44
C VAL A 459 -1.65 -6.43 -11.23
N TRP A 460 -1.20 -6.96 -10.11
CA TRP A 460 -2.10 -7.19 -8.98
C TRP A 460 -1.41 -6.99 -7.65
N MET A 461 -2.18 -6.93 -6.58
CA MET A 461 -1.68 -6.84 -5.22
C MET A 461 -2.15 -8.05 -4.42
N ILE A 462 -1.31 -8.59 -3.55
CA ILE A 462 -1.67 -9.67 -2.63
C ILE A 462 -1.18 -9.36 -1.22
N ASN A 463 -1.87 -9.84 -0.19
CA ASN A 463 -1.38 -9.80 1.19
C ASN A 463 0.06 -10.32 1.30
N GLU A 464 0.88 -9.64 2.08
CA GLU A 464 2.30 -10.00 2.24
C GLU A 464 2.50 -11.40 2.85
N THR A 465 1.68 -11.72 3.85
CA THR A 465 1.66 -13.03 4.52
C THR A 465 0.28 -13.36 5.05
N LEU A 466 0.06 -14.64 5.36
CA LEU A 466 -1.15 -15.15 6.01
C LEU A 466 -1.06 -15.12 7.55
N GLU A 467 0.06 -14.68 8.11
CA GLU A 467 0.25 -14.56 9.56
C GLU A 467 -0.70 -13.54 10.20
N GLU A 468 -0.92 -13.67 11.51
CA GLU A 468 -1.91 -12.89 12.25
C GLU A 468 -1.63 -11.38 12.26
N TRP A 469 -0.35 -10.98 12.23
CA TRP A 469 0.02 -9.56 12.23
C TRP A 469 -0.47 -8.81 10.98
N ASN A 470 -0.71 -9.55 9.88
CA ASN A 470 -1.17 -9.02 8.60
C ASN A 470 -2.66 -9.28 8.34
N ARG A 471 -3.45 -9.53 9.39
CA ARG A 471 -4.91 -9.66 9.26
C ARG A 471 -5.55 -8.32 8.82
N ARG A 472 -6.54 -8.40 7.92
CA ARG A 472 -7.39 -7.26 7.53
C ARG A 472 -8.38 -6.87 8.63
N ARG A 473 -9.10 -5.77 8.48
CA ARG A 473 -10.17 -5.32 9.41
C ARG A 473 -11.17 -6.45 9.67
N ILE A 474 -11.70 -6.50 10.90
CA ILE A 474 -12.79 -7.41 11.27
C ILE A 474 -14.03 -7.12 10.41
N CYS A 475 -14.65 -8.18 9.89
CA CYS A 475 -15.98 -8.12 9.29
C CYS A 475 -17.00 -8.38 10.40
N THR A 476 -17.74 -7.34 10.82
CA THR A 476 -18.57 -7.38 12.04
C THR A 476 -19.88 -8.13 11.91
N ASP A 477 -20.33 -8.39 10.67
CA ASP A 477 -21.59 -9.07 10.39
C ASP A 477 -21.40 -10.60 10.46
N GLU A 478 -21.60 -11.32 9.37
CA GLU A 478 -21.43 -12.78 9.35
C GLU A 478 -19.96 -13.22 9.27
N GLY A 479 -19.03 -12.30 9.03
CA GLY A 479 -17.61 -12.60 8.81
C GLY A 479 -17.24 -12.85 7.34
N TYR A 480 -15.95 -13.11 7.12
CA TYR A 480 -15.36 -13.49 5.83
C TYR A 480 -15.48 -14.98 5.56
N MET A 481 -15.43 -15.35 4.30
CA MET A 481 -15.09 -16.73 3.91
C MET A 481 -13.67 -17.08 4.39
N PRO A 482 -13.45 -18.29 4.94
CA PRO A 482 -12.26 -18.60 5.74
C PRO A 482 -10.95 -18.73 4.95
N PHE A 483 -11.02 -19.03 3.65
CA PHE A 483 -9.85 -19.18 2.78
C PHE A 483 -10.22 -18.99 1.30
N TYR A 484 -9.22 -18.82 0.45
CA TYR A 484 -9.40 -18.69 -1.01
C TYR A 484 -10.12 -19.90 -1.60
N GLY A 485 -11.21 -19.67 -2.35
CA GLY A 485 -12.03 -20.72 -2.94
C GLY A 485 -13.04 -21.37 -1.98
N ALA A 486 -13.13 -20.89 -0.73
CA ALA A 486 -14.19 -21.29 0.17
C ALA A 486 -15.56 -20.85 -0.38
N GLY A 487 -16.55 -21.73 -0.30
CA GLY A 487 -17.88 -21.51 -0.84
C GLY A 487 -18.99 -21.96 0.11
N LYS A 488 -20.19 -22.18 -0.44
CA LYS A 488 -21.35 -22.61 0.33
C LYS A 488 -21.04 -23.84 1.21
N GLY A 489 -21.36 -23.73 2.50
CA GLY A 489 -21.14 -24.78 3.50
C GLY A 489 -19.93 -24.56 4.40
N GLU A 490 -19.02 -23.66 4.02
CA GLU A 490 -17.89 -23.27 4.87
C GLU A 490 -18.32 -22.30 5.98
N THR A 491 -17.72 -22.42 7.15
CA THR A 491 -18.00 -21.51 8.28
C THR A 491 -17.22 -20.22 8.12
N ARG A 492 -17.95 -19.09 8.09
CA ARG A 492 -17.34 -17.76 8.04
C ARG A 492 -16.54 -17.47 9.32
N VAL A 493 -15.52 -16.62 9.19
CA VAL A 493 -14.65 -16.19 10.29
C VAL A 493 -14.58 -14.67 10.36
N PRO A 494 -14.50 -14.06 11.55
CA PRO A 494 -14.56 -12.61 11.69
C PRO A 494 -13.40 -11.87 11.03
N GLN A 495 -12.25 -12.53 10.86
CA GLN A 495 -11.03 -11.92 10.38
C GLN A 495 -10.13 -12.93 9.66
N ILE A 496 -9.47 -12.49 8.59
CA ILE A 496 -8.52 -13.27 7.79
C ILE A 496 -7.32 -12.40 7.42
N SER A 497 -6.30 -12.98 6.78
CA SER A 497 -5.15 -12.22 6.23
C SER A 497 -5.15 -12.17 4.70
N TYR A 498 -5.85 -13.09 4.02
CA TYR A 498 -5.90 -13.10 2.56
C TYR A 498 -6.50 -11.80 2.04
N SER A 499 -5.80 -11.13 1.13
CA SER A 499 -6.28 -9.95 0.41
C SER A 499 -5.69 -9.90 -0.97
N GLU A 500 -6.47 -9.45 -1.93
CA GLU A 500 -6.04 -9.35 -3.32
C GLU A 500 -6.84 -8.27 -4.06
N ILE A 501 -6.14 -7.51 -4.91
CA ILE A 501 -6.69 -6.48 -5.78
C ILE A 501 -6.06 -6.63 -7.17
N ASP A 502 -6.88 -6.91 -8.18
CA ASP A 502 -6.37 -7.36 -9.47
C ASP A 502 -6.58 -6.35 -10.58
N PHE A 503 -5.63 -6.40 -11.51
CA PHE A 503 -5.67 -5.84 -12.84
C PHE A 503 -5.32 -6.97 -13.81
N GLU A 504 -6.30 -7.80 -14.20
CA GLU A 504 -6.09 -8.89 -15.17
C GLU A 504 -6.56 -8.46 -16.56
N ILE A 505 -5.73 -8.68 -17.58
CA ILE A 505 -6.05 -8.36 -18.97
C ILE A 505 -6.04 -9.65 -19.78
N VAL A 506 -7.21 -9.98 -20.33
CA VAL A 506 -7.45 -11.27 -21.01
C VAL A 506 -8.43 -11.11 -22.16
N LYS A 507 -8.34 -11.99 -23.17
CA LYS A 507 -9.40 -12.11 -24.17
C LYS A 507 -10.60 -12.85 -23.60
N ALA A 508 -11.57 -12.10 -23.10
CA ALA A 508 -12.86 -12.58 -22.62
C ALA A 508 -14.02 -11.80 -23.26
N ALA A 509 -15.26 -12.23 -23.01
CA ALA A 509 -16.44 -11.44 -23.35
C ALA A 509 -16.65 -10.31 -22.32
N GLU A 510 -17.16 -9.16 -22.75
CA GLU A 510 -17.64 -8.09 -21.87
C GLU A 510 -18.88 -8.56 -21.10
N ILE A 511 -19.77 -9.30 -21.78
CA ILE A 511 -21.01 -9.78 -21.18
C ILE A 511 -20.79 -10.89 -20.13
N TRP A 512 -21.76 -11.05 -19.25
CA TRP A 512 -21.85 -12.16 -18.30
C TRP A 512 -22.86 -13.23 -18.76
N PRO A 513 -22.86 -14.45 -18.16
CA PRO A 513 -23.89 -15.46 -18.39
C PRO A 513 -25.30 -14.97 -18.02
N ARG A 514 -26.35 -15.58 -18.59
CA ARG A 514 -27.74 -15.14 -18.39
C ARG A 514 -28.16 -15.01 -16.91
N LEU A 515 -27.66 -15.89 -16.05
CA LEU A 515 -28.02 -15.91 -14.61
C LEU A 515 -27.47 -14.69 -13.85
N SER A 516 -26.52 -13.96 -14.42
CA SER A 516 -25.99 -12.73 -13.85
C SER A 516 -26.96 -11.55 -13.97
N TYR A 517 -27.98 -11.62 -14.84
CA TYR A 517 -28.94 -10.53 -15.06
C TYR A 517 -30.29 -10.83 -14.41
N LYS A 518 -30.94 -9.77 -13.90
CA LYS A 518 -32.27 -9.86 -13.27
C LYS A 518 -33.35 -10.43 -14.20
N ASP A 519 -33.26 -10.16 -15.50
CA ASP A 519 -34.20 -10.69 -16.51
C ASP A 519 -33.85 -12.09 -17.01
N GLN A 520 -32.73 -12.66 -16.58
CA GLN A 520 -32.22 -13.98 -16.94
C GLN A 520 -32.12 -14.24 -18.46
N LYS A 521 -31.96 -13.18 -19.25
CA LYS A 521 -31.82 -13.29 -20.71
C LYS A 521 -30.36 -13.43 -21.10
N GLU A 522 -30.11 -14.23 -22.13
CA GLU A 522 -28.81 -14.26 -22.78
C GLU A 522 -28.48 -12.90 -23.39
N ARG A 523 -27.21 -12.52 -23.30
CA ARG A 523 -26.65 -11.37 -24.00
C ARG A 523 -25.76 -11.86 -25.12
N ILE A 524 -25.61 -11.02 -26.14
CA ILE A 524 -24.69 -11.26 -27.25
C ILE A 524 -23.52 -10.31 -27.07
N GLU A 525 -22.30 -10.84 -27.19
CA GLU A 525 -21.10 -10.02 -27.14
C GLU A 525 -21.11 -9.03 -28.31
N PRO A 526 -20.86 -7.73 -28.08
CA PRO A 526 -20.80 -6.76 -29.17
C PRO A 526 -19.72 -7.12 -30.21
N GLU A 527 -20.05 -7.12 -31.49
CA GLU A 527 -19.07 -7.37 -32.57
C GLU A 527 -17.88 -6.39 -32.55
N SER A 528 -18.13 -5.17 -32.04
CA SER A 528 -17.12 -4.14 -31.80
C SER A 528 -16.08 -4.50 -30.74
N ASN A 529 -16.21 -5.63 -30.05
CA ASN A 529 -15.22 -6.13 -29.09
C ASN A 529 -14.37 -7.27 -29.67
N SER A 530 -14.50 -7.57 -30.96
CA SER A 530 -13.72 -8.62 -31.62
C SER A 530 -12.20 -8.37 -31.54
N ASP A 531 -11.76 -7.12 -31.63
CA ASP A 531 -10.36 -6.64 -31.50
C ASP A 531 -9.97 -6.19 -30.08
N LYS A 532 -10.88 -6.37 -29.11
CA LYS A 532 -10.66 -5.92 -27.73
C LYS A 532 -10.33 -7.06 -26.78
N VAL A 533 -9.60 -6.72 -25.75
CA VAL A 533 -9.40 -7.50 -24.54
C VAL A 533 -10.19 -6.89 -23.39
N MET A 534 -10.42 -7.65 -22.34
CA MET A 534 -11.10 -7.17 -21.15
C MET A 534 -10.07 -6.84 -20.10
N ILE A 535 -10.11 -5.60 -19.62
CA ILE A 535 -9.48 -5.20 -18.38
C ILE A 535 -10.44 -5.61 -17.25
N ALA A 536 -10.11 -6.69 -16.55
CA ALA A 536 -10.83 -7.15 -15.38
C ALA A 536 -10.22 -6.53 -14.12
N CYS A 537 -11.04 -5.78 -13.38
CA CYS A 537 -10.66 -5.23 -12.09
C CYS A 537 -11.41 -5.98 -11.00
N THR A 538 -10.68 -6.63 -10.10
CA THR A 538 -11.25 -7.51 -9.07
C THR A 538 -10.80 -7.06 -7.68
N ASN A 539 -11.71 -7.09 -6.72
CA ASN A 539 -11.37 -6.98 -5.30
C ASN A 539 -11.79 -8.27 -4.57
N TRP A 540 -10.84 -8.93 -3.92
CA TRP A 540 -11.08 -10.12 -3.12
C TRP A 540 -11.46 -9.73 -1.68
N ASP A 541 -12.71 -9.30 -1.54
CA ASP A 541 -13.32 -8.97 -0.24
C ASP A 541 -13.71 -10.18 0.58
N MET A 542 -13.49 -11.39 0.05
CA MET A 542 -13.74 -12.67 0.70
C MET A 542 -15.20 -12.79 1.15
N ALA A 543 -16.09 -12.21 0.36
CA ALA A 543 -17.54 -12.18 0.55
C ALA A 543 -17.99 -11.62 1.91
N CYS A 544 -17.25 -10.69 2.51
CA CYS A 544 -17.72 -10.01 3.73
C CYS A 544 -19.02 -9.22 3.44
N PRO A 545 -20.13 -9.51 4.13
CA PRO A 545 -21.42 -8.86 3.86
C PRO A 545 -21.59 -7.49 4.51
N GLN A 546 -20.56 -6.98 5.20
CA GLN A 546 -20.59 -5.67 5.90
C GLN A 546 -20.87 -4.44 5.01
N PRO A 547 -20.45 -4.37 3.74
CA PRO A 547 -20.78 -3.24 2.87
C PRO A 547 -22.30 -3.05 2.73
N GLU A 548 -22.76 -1.80 2.81
CA GLU A 548 -24.19 -1.42 2.78
C GLU A 548 -24.95 -1.99 1.57
N ASN A 549 -24.28 -2.11 0.43
CA ASN A 549 -24.81 -2.61 -0.84
C ASN A 549 -24.14 -3.93 -1.26
N PHE A 550 -23.85 -4.82 -0.30
CA PHE A 550 -23.42 -6.18 -0.60
C PHE A 550 -24.53 -6.94 -1.34
N ASP A 551 -24.23 -7.46 -2.54
CA ASP A 551 -25.23 -8.08 -3.40
C ASP A 551 -24.61 -9.03 -4.43
N ILE A 552 -25.48 -9.79 -5.11
CA ILE A 552 -25.14 -10.79 -6.12
C ILE A 552 -25.63 -10.42 -7.53
N GLY A 553 -25.03 -11.08 -8.52
CA GLY A 553 -25.25 -10.82 -9.94
C GLY A 553 -24.67 -9.49 -10.39
N LEU A 554 -25.15 -8.99 -11.52
CA LEU A 554 -24.70 -7.72 -12.08
C LEU A 554 -25.32 -6.53 -11.34
N ARG A 555 -24.48 -5.55 -10.98
CA ARG A 555 -24.85 -4.28 -10.37
C ARG A 555 -24.07 -3.14 -11.01
N HIS A 556 -24.56 -1.92 -10.80
CA HIS A 556 -23.96 -0.72 -11.35
C HIS A 556 -23.40 0.15 -10.23
N ILE A 557 -22.21 0.70 -10.44
CA ILE A 557 -21.63 1.73 -9.57
C ILE A 557 -21.23 2.92 -10.44
N LYS A 558 -21.51 4.13 -9.94
CA LYS A 558 -21.16 5.37 -10.63
C LYS A 558 -19.90 5.97 -10.03
N TYR A 559 -19.04 6.50 -10.88
CA TYR A 559 -17.90 7.30 -10.48
C TYR A 559 -17.62 8.34 -11.55
N LEU A 560 -17.62 9.62 -11.15
CA LEU A 560 -17.60 10.75 -12.07
C LEU A 560 -18.74 10.63 -13.10
N ASP A 561 -18.42 10.70 -14.38
CA ASP A 561 -19.32 10.59 -15.53
C ASP A 561 -19.47 9.14 -16.03
N LYS A 562 -18.85 8.16 -15.38
CA LYS A 562 -18.84 6.74 -15.80
C LYS A 562 -19.74 5.86 -14.94
N VAL A 563 -20.26 4.80 -15.56
CA VAL A 563 -20.99 3.72 -14.91
C VAL A 563 -20.23 2.42 -15.13
N PHE A 564 -19.89 1.73 -14.04
CA PHE A 564 -19.20 0.44 -14.08
C PHE A 564 -20.15 -0.70 -13.72
N ASN A 565 -19.95 -1.84 -14.38
CA ASN A 565 -20.72 -3.07 -14.17
C ASN A 565 -19.92 -4.02 -13.27
N ILE A 566 -20.28 -4.08 -11.99
CA ILE A 566 -19.68 -4.98 -11.00
C ILE A 566 -20.51 -6.26 -10.90
N HIS A 567 -19.85 -7.38 -10.62
CA HIS A 567 -20.47 -8.70 -10.62
C HIS A 567 -19.92 -9.60 -9.51
N ARG A 568 -20.83 -10.28 -8.79
CA ARG A 568 -20.53 -11.37 -7.85
C ARG A 568 -21.40 -12.58 -8.19
N TRP A 569 -20.85 -13.79 -8.22
CA TRP A 569 -21.60 -15.00 -8.61
C TRP A 569 -22.70 -15.36 -7.62
N ASP A 570 -22.38 -15.38 -6.33
CA ASP A 570 -23.28 -15.68 -5.24
C ASP A 570 -22.78 -15.05 -3.93
N GLU A 571 -23.52 -15.23 -2.84
CA GLU A 571 -23.20 -14.64 -1.53
C GLU A 571 -21.94 -15.20 -0.85
N TYR A 572 -21.39 -16.31 -1.35
CA TYR A 572 -20.18 -16.96 -0.85
C TYR A 572 -18.96 -16.70 -1.75
N TYR A 573 -19.18 -16.25 -2.99
CA TYR A 573 -18.09 -16.02 -3.93
C TYR A 573 -17.15 -14.93 -3.43
N ASN A 574 -15.86 -15.27 -3.36
CA ASN A 574 -14.86 -14.53 -2.60
C ASN A 574 -14.47 -13.15 -3.19
N ALA A 575 -14.98 -12.78 -4.36
CA ALA A 575 -14.55 -11.57 -5.06
C ALA A 575 -15.70 -10.81 -5.71
N LEU A 576 -15.46 -9.53 -5.97
CA LEU A 576 -16.29 -8.67 -6.80
C LEU A 576 -15.45 -8.24 -8.01
N THR A 577 -15.98 -8.42 -9.22
CA THR A 577 -15.24 -8.17 -10.47
C THR A 577 -16.02 -7.25 -11.41
N LEU A 578 -15.33 -6.35 -12.10
CA LEU A 578 -15.84 -5.62 -13.25
C LEU A 578 -14.96 -5.86 -14.48
N LYS A 579 -15.50 -5.58 -15.67
CA LYS A 579 -14.77 -5.70 -16.95
C LYS A 579 -14.93 -4.42 -17.76
N THR A 580 -13.83 -3.92 -18.30
CA THR A 580 -13.81 -2.78 -19.23
C THR A 580 -13.12 -3.18 -20.52
N PRO A 581 -13.80 -3.09 -21.69
CA PRO A 581 -13.19 -3.46 -22.96
C PRO A 581 -12.16 -2.41 -23.41
N ALA A 582 -11.00 -2.87 -23.88
CA ALA A 582 -9.93 -2.03 -24.41
C ALA A 582 -9.28 -2.70 -25.63
N LYS A 583 -8.78 -1.93 -26.59
CA LYS A 583 -8.06 -2.51 -27.74
C LYS A 583 -6.71 -3.04 -27.28
N ASP A 584 -6.33 -4.20 -27.80
CA ASP A 584 -5.03 -4.81 -27.48
C ASP A 584 -3.87 -3.89 -27.88
N ASP A 585 -3.92 -3.33 -29.10
CA ASP A 585 -2.92 -2.38 -29.62
C ASP A 585 -2.77 -1.11 -28.77
N ASP A 586 -3.87 -0.61 -28.19
CA ASP A 586 -3.83 0.58 -27.33
C ASP A 586 -3.06 0.27 -26.03
N LEU A 587 -3.22 -0.94 -25.48
CA LEU A 587 -2.56 -1.35 -24.24
C LEU A 587 -1.12 -1.83 -24.47
N PHE A 588 -0.89 -2.56 -25.56
CA PHE A 588 0.32 -3.35 -25.73
C PHE A 588 1.01 -3.15 -27.08
N GLY A 589 0.47 -2.41 -28.04
CA GLY A 589 1.14 -2.16 -29.32
C GLY A 589 2.28 -1.13 -29.26
N GLY A 590 2.21 -0.21 -28.28
CA GLY A 590 3.23 0.84 -28.08
C GLY A 590 4.52 0.35 -27.40
N GLU A 591 5.47 1.27 -27.15
CA GLU A 591 6.71 0.94 -26.41
C GLU A 591 6.45 0.60 -24.94
N TYR A 592 5.42 1.20 -24.34
CA TYR A 592 4.97 0.95 -22.98
C TYR A 592 3.54 1.50 -22.80
N TYR A 593 2.94 1.16 -21.67
CA TYR A 593 1.68 1.71 -21.19
C TYR A 593 1.75 1.95 -19.69
N TYR A 594 0.89 2.82 -19.17
CA TYR A 594 0.74 3.04 -17.75
C TYR A 594 -0.47 2.28 -17.21
N PHE A 595 -0.23 1.52 -16.16
CA PHE A 595 -1.28 0.95 -15.31
C PHE A 595 -1.18 1.64 -13.95
N GLN A 596 -2.30 2.10 -13.43
CA GLN A 596 -2.36 2.75 -12.13
C GLN A 596 -3.45 2.14 -11.25
N LEU A 597 -3.05 1.76 -10.04
CA LEU A 597 -3.93 1.33 -8.98
C LEU A 597 -3.85 2.32 -7.83
N GLU A 598 -4.94 3.04 -7.58
CA GLU A 598 -5.09 3.90 -6.42
C GLU A 598 -5.93 3.17 -5.38
N TRP A 599 -5.27 2.72 -4.31
CA TRP A 599 -5.87 1.99 -3.21
C TRP A 599 -5.93 2.89 -1.98
N LYS A 600 -7.15 3.23 -1.57
CA LYS A 600 -7.46 4.09 -0.42
C LYS A 600 -8.15 3.30 0.70
N PRO A 601 -8.29 3.89 1.90
CA PRO A 601 -9.03 3.25 2.98
C PRO A 601 -10.49 2.90 2.68
N THR A 602 -11.13 3.62 1.75
CA THR A 602 -12.57 3.52 1.45
C THR A 602 -12.88 3.23 -0.02
N GLU A 603 -11.90 3.21 -0.91
CA GLU A 603 -12.12 2.99 -2.34
C GLU A 603 -10.88 2.46 -3.07
N ILE A 604 -11.12 1.85 -4.23
CA ILE A 604 -10.10 1.38 -5.16
C ILE A 604 -10.45 1.93 -6.55
N ILE A 605 -9.46 2.56 -7.20
CA ILE A 605 -9.61 3.13 -8.54
C ILE A 605 -8.52 2.56 -9.44
N TRP A 606 -8.93 2.07 -10.61
CA TRP A 606 -8.03 1.53 -11.63
C TRP A 606 -8.00 2.48 -12.82
N ARG A 607 -6.80 2.83 -13.29
CA ARG A 607 -6.62 3.70 -14.47
C ARG A 607 -5.54 3.17 -15.39
N VAL A 608 -5.67 3.52 -16.67
CA VAL A 608 -4.65 3.20 -17.68
C VAL A 608 -4.49 4.28 -18.73
N GLY A 609 -3.33 4.37 -19.38
CA GLY A 609 -3.10 5.33 -20.46
C GLY A 609 -1.67 5.34 -21.00
N HIS A 610 -1.46 6.01 -22.12
CA HIS A 610 -0.12 6.17 -22.72
C HIS A 610 0.76 7.18 -21.98
N GLU A 611 0.16 8.12 -21.26
CA GLU A 611 0.86 9.18 -20.52
C GLU A 611 0.39 9.19 -19.06
N LYS A 612 1.32 9.26 -18.10
CA LYS A 612 1.03 9.24 -16.64
C LYS A 612 0.01 10.31 -16.21
N ASN A 613 -0.03 11.47 -16.86
CA ASN A 613 -0.93 12.58 -16.55
C ASN A 613 -2.25 12.56 -17.35
N LYS A 614 -2.49 11.54 -18.19
CA LYS A 614 -3.71 11.40 -19.01
C LYS A 614 -4.29 9.99 -18.91
N LEU A 615 -4.39 9.47 -17.69
CA LEU A 615 -4.93 8.13 -17.44
C LEU A 615 -6.46 8.15 -17.47
N ASN A 616 -7.04 7.14 -18.11
CA ASN A 616 -8.47 6.89 -18.14
C ASN A 616 -8.87 5.93 -17.02
N VAL A 617 -9.90 6.27 -16.26
CA VAL A 617 -10.49 5.35 -15.27
C VAL A 617 -11.16 4.19 -15.98
N VAL A 618 -10.76 2.97 -15.64
CA VAL A 618 -11.27 1.70 -16.19
C VAL A 618 -11.91 0.80 -15.13
N GLY A 619 -11.82 1.15 -13.85
CA GLY A 619 -12.52 0.45 -12.78
C GLY A 619 -12.68 1.32 -11.54
N TYR A 620 -13.74 1.08 -10.78
CA TYR A 620 -14.02 1.75 -9.51
C TYR A 620 -14.82 0.84 -8.58
N MET A 621 -14.40 0.79 -7.31
CA MET A 621 -15.15 0.17 -6.22
C MET A 621 -14.95 0.97 -4.93
N ASN A 622 -15.95 0.98 -4.04
CA ASN A 622 -15.86 1.63 -2.73
C ASN A 622 -16.41 0.75 -1.60
N ASP A 623 -16.19 1.20 -0.38
CA ASP A 623 -16.56 0.53 0.87
C ASP A 623 -18.07 0.34 1.06
N LYS A 624 -18.90 0.96 0.21
CA LYS A 624 -20.35 0.74 0.17
C LYS A 624 -20.75 -0.52 -0.57
N VAL A 625 -19.92 -1.05 -1.49
CA VAL A 625 -20.26 -2.25 -2.29
C VAL A 625 -19.33 -3.44 -2.02
N THR A 626 -18.15 -3.20 -1.44
CA THR A 626 -17.14 -4.24 -1.21
C THR A 626 -16.29 -3.90 0.01
N SER A 627 -15.78 -4.91 0.73
CA SER A 627 -14.85 -4.66 1.83
C SER A 627 -13.47 -4.31 1.27
N ILE A 628 -12.99 -3.10 1.54
CA ILE A 628 -11.68 -2.64 1.10
C ILE A 628 -10.58 -3.21 2.02
N PRO A 629 -9.57 -3.92 1.49
CA PRO A 629 -8.48 -4.42 2.31
C PRO A 629 -7.68 -3.26 2.93
N ASN A 630 -7.15 -3.46 4.14
CA ASN A 630 -6.37 -2.47 4.88
C ASN A 630 -5.07 -3.06 5.50
N ASN A 631 -4.73 -4.30 5.14
CA ASN A 631 -3.50 -4.97 5.56
C ASN A 631 -2.37 -4.78 4.54
N GLN A 632 -1.14 -5.07 4.92
CA GLN A 632 0.03 -4.83 4.08
C GLN A 632 0.05 -5.79 2.87
N MET A 633 0.26 -5.23 1.66
CA MET A 633 0.21 -5.95 0.40
C MET A 633 1.45 -5.72 -0.48
N LEU A 634 1.80 -6.74 -1.26
CA LEU A 634 2.87 -6.75 -2.26
C LEU A 634 2.24 -6.61 -3.64
N PHE A 635 2.89 -5.87 -4.56
CA PHE A 635 2.47 -5.90 -5.96
C PHE A 635 3.09 -7.10 -6.69
N ILE A 636 2.42 -7.56 -7.73
CA ILE A 636 2.81 -8.68 -8.58
C ILE A 636 2.57 -8.30 -10.04
N ILE A 637 3.49 -8.68 -10.91
CA ILE A 637 3.34 -8.59 -12.37
C ILE A 637 3.55 -9.98 -12.94
N THR A 638 2.61 -10.43 -13.77
CA THR A 638 2.64 -11.78 -14.33
C THR A 638 2.17 -11.84 -15.79
N GLN A 639 2.63 -12.89 -16.47
CA GLN A 639 2.15 -13.36 -17.76
C GLN A 639 1.84 -14.85 -17.61
N GLU A 640 0.54 -15.16 -17.54
CA GLU A 640 0.05 -16.47 -17.11
C GLU A 640 -0.90 -17.08 -18.13
N PHE A 641 -0.90 -18.41 -18.18
CA PHE A 641 -1.87 -19.20 -18.91
C PHE A 641 -2.93 -19.71 -17.94
N HIS A 642 -4.20 -19.54 -18.29
CA HIS A 642 -5.33 -19.98 -17.47
C HIS A 642 -6.33 -20.76 -18.31
N PHE A 643 -7.16 -21.57 -17.64
CA PHE A 643 -8.25 -22.24 -18.33
C PHE A 643 -9.30 -21.21 -18.76
N SER A 644 -9.71 -21.25 -20.02
CA SER A 644 -10.77 -20.35 -20.53
C SER A 644 -12.08 -20.45 -19.72
N LYS A 645 -12.34 -21.59 -19.07
CA LYS A 645 -13.52 -21.78 -18.21
C LYS A 645 -13.56 -20.82 -17.01
N TRP A 646 -12.43 -20.25 -16.60
CA TRP A 646 -12.37 -19.24 -15.54
C TRP A 646 -12.97 -17.90 -15.99
N TRP A 647 -13.02 -17.66 -17.30
CA TRP A 647 -13.62 -16.48 -17.91
C TRP A 647 -14.84 -16.89 -18.76
N PRO A 648 -16.04 -16.93 -18.15
CA PRO A 648 -17.24 -17.39 -18.85
C PRO A 648 -17.47 -16.63 -20.15
N LYS A 649 -17.91 -17.37 -21.17
CA LYS A 649 -18.13 -16.85 -22.54
C LYS A 649 -16.86 -16.38 -23.25
N SER A 650 -15.66 -16.85 -22.84
CA SER A 650 -14.44 -16.66 -23.63
C SER A 650 -14.64 -17.09 -25.08
N PRO A 651 -14.21 -16.30 -26.08
CA PRO A 651 -14.33 -16.65 -27.49
C PRO A 651 -13.34 -17.72 -27.94
N PHE A 652 -12.31 -18.02 -27.12
CA PHE A 652 -11.29 -19.00 -27.42
C PHE A 652 -11.08 -19.97 -26.25
N ASN A 653 -10.93 -21.25 -26.59
CA ASN A 653 -10.56 -22.30 -25.64
C ASN A 653 -9.05 -22.44 -25.57
N GLN A 654 -8.50 -22.47 -24.35
CA GLN A 654 -7.06 -22.55 -24.12
C GLN A 654 -6.43 -23.84 -24.66
N GLU A 655 -7.21 -24.93 -24.75
CA GLU A 655 -6.83 -26.20 -25.36
C GLU A 655 -6.55 -26.06 -26.86
N ASP A 656 -7.24 -25.14 -27.52
CA ASP A 656 -7.20 -24.92 -28.96
C ASP A 656 -6.18 -23.85 -29.37
N ILE A 657 -5.53 -23.20 -28.39
CA ILE A 657 -4.47 -22.23 -28.64
C ILE A 657 -3.11 -22.96 -28.77
N PRO A 658 -2.36 -22.76 -29.87
CA PRO A 658 -1.03 -23.31 -30.06
C PRO A 658 -0.03 -22.93 -28.95
N PHE A 659 1.10 -23.62 -28.92
CA PHE A 659 2.27 -23.20 -28.15
C PHE A 659 2.98 -22.07 -28.89
N SER A 660 3.44 -21.05 -28.17
CA SER A 660 4.21 -19.96 -28.79
C SER A 660 5.54 -20.50 -29.27
N LYS A 661 5.88 -20.25 -30.54
CA LYS A 661 7.20 -20.56 -31.10
C LYS A 661 8.25 -19.54 -30.66
N GLU A 662 7.85 -18.28 -30.55
CA GLU A 662 8.72 -17.16 -30.18
C GLU A 662 8.51 -16.77 -28.71
N ASP A 663 9.50 -16.11 -28.12
CA ASP A 663 9.37 -15.54 -26.78
C ASP A 663 8.27 -14.48 -26.73
N LEU A 664 7.38 -14.59 -25.75
CA LEU A 664 6.42 -13.53 -25.40
C LEU A 664 7.06 -12.66 -24.32
N LYS A 665 7.46 -11.43 -24.67
CA LYS A 665 8.32 -10.58 -23.82
C LYS A 665 7.57 -9.45 -23.15
N GLY A 666 8.01 -9.08 -21.96
CA GLY A 666 7.62 -7.87 -21.25
C GLY A 666 8.80 -7.15 -20.60
N TYR A 667 8.60 -5.86 -20.32
CA TYR A 667 9.56 -4.94 -19.74
C TYR A 667 8.89 -4.02 -18.73
N LEU A 668 9.33 -4.05 -17.48
CA LEU A 668 8.93 -3.10 -16.44
C LEU A 668 9.99 -1.99 -16.36
N TYR A 669 9.58 -0.77 -16.70
CA TYR A 669 10.47 0.40 -16.75
C TYR A 669 10.50 1.17 -15.43
N SER A 670 9.36 1.29 -14.74
CA SER A 670 9.31 1.93 -13.42
C SER A 670 8.09 1.51 -12.62
N VAL A 671 8.22 1.58 -11.30
CA VAL A 671 7.12 1.53 -10.33
C VAL A 671 7.27 2.71 -9.38
N GLU A 672 6.28 3.58 -9.39
CA GLU A 672 6.18 4.75 -8.54
C GLU A 672 4.98 4.57 -7.60
N ILE A 673 5.16 4.88 -6.32
CA ILE A 673 4.12 4.77 -5.30
C ILE A 673 4.03 6.12 -4.59
N GLU A 674 2.87 6.75 -4.67
CA GLU A 674 2.60 8.12 -4.21
C GLU A 674 1.47 8.16 -3.18
#